data_AF-A0A9E5UVC3-F1
#
_entry.id   AF-A0A9E5UVC3-F1
#
_cell.length_a   1.000
_cell.length_b   1.000
_cell.length_c   1.000
_cell.angle_alpha   90.00
_cell.angle_beta   90.00
_cell.angle_gamma   90.00
#
_symmetry.space_group_name_H-M   'P 1'
#
loop_
_entity.id
_entity.type
_entity.pdbx_description
1 polymer ?
#
loop_
_entity_poly.entity_id
_entity_poly.type
_entity_poly.pdbx_seq_one_letter_code
_entity_poly.pdbx_strand_id
1 'polypeptide(L)'
;MPTLFVLGFMLNALPDLWQWAERGRAGALLRAWALLMVGVAGHHVTMLFGMVFFSGPILATILLQKYRETLPESPVQAGWQLWLRGRVGPVLPALMRCAVFGVGFIVLLVVTVLPYWLWSRSDPITQITIPHGSRDNFLDNRMTALLFFVIPWGWLILVLPYALYRGFRSASWLLAASLALLALLGTGGTTPIPTLLLQDAFYILTLDRFTFWATILILPYAGLFVESLLHGNLSAWIGATLGQVWRVIVPGLLAVGLLVAALFAANLTQFRRFQPPPVAMQPIVEFLARDDHDRWRYLTLGFGDQMAWLSAQTTALNVEGNYHSARRLPELTSTPIERLDGAKFASVPGLGSLQQFLTNPQRYQLKYIFVNDAFYEPLLFFAGWHRLGLLDNDVQVWERADVPPLPAAIPEQAYPDWQRLMWGILPISSLPLLLLALFFTGVVFPRLPLARLSHRRWLRFWWRDANSPPRALPLVMENTLPLEGMRPLARVRWLVRLAALGLVLGAVALGLQQYQQEQQSPEAILIRYYDDLDTRRFAESYDYLSTELSQLEYLRWLSLQGGLLNSYAKLENLYIETGEAAQGRVEAEVRAQWLTALGTYEVRNRYTLVDTARGWRIDFDVPPPPPPRETFVSAAAPAFYIDLPLVSLEDTTLTQNVLNRAALSLGPVQVIYHPEAEISFAPEFYDAERVEGRFQGLISLVGSVRNDSPFPAHITVTGVLRDAEGERLAETNAMDHLLHQLLPQEVTPFRIDFMGPDAAQILDVGQVASAEVVVRGQPTAYNLERDLVLLGEGQLYNAGTEVIDVPRVLVSHFAEDGTLAWVSVAYSQRAILPRQTRVYAPPPLPEGLQTLDLPVTVQGVNLQLAEGLAPPPVLLNGYRR
;
A
#
# COMPACT_ATOMS: atom_id res chain seq x y z
N MET A 1 8.86 -5.22 -10.38
CA MET A 1 10.08 -5.02 -11.20
C MET A 1 11.29 -5.83 -10.71
N PRO A 2 11.68 -5.83 -9.41
CA PRO A 2 12.88 -6.55 -8.95
C PRO A 2 12.84 -8.08 -9.15
N THR A 3 11.64 -8.68 -9.12
CA THR A 3 11.43 -10.12 -9.27
C THR A 3 11.74 -10.63 -10.68
N LEU A 4 11.40 -9.89 -11.74
CA LEU A 4 11.69 -10.30 -13.12
C LEU A 4 13.19 -10.24 -13.44
N PHE A 5 13.88 -9.20 -12.97
CA PHE A 5 15.33 -9.06 -13.12
C PHE A 5 16.05 -10.24 -12.46
N VAL A 6 15.77 -10.51 -11.18
CA VAL A 6 16.42 -11.61 -10.44
C VAL A 6 16.02 -12.98 -11.00
N LEU A 7 14.75 -13.18 -11.35
CA LEU A 7 14.29 -14.43 -11.96
C LEU A 7 15.01 -14.71 -13.28
N GLY A 8 15.24 -13.68 -14.11
CA GLY A 8 15.98 -13.81 -15.36
C GLY A 8 17.38 -14.40 -15.14
N PHE A 9 18.15 -13.84 -14.20
CA PHE A 9 19.49 -14.36 -13.87
C PHE A 9 19.42 -15.75 -13.23
N MET A 10 18.47 -15.99 -12.34
CA MET A 10 18.28 -17.29 -11.69
C MET A 10 18.00 -18.39 -12.71
N LEU A 11 17.02 -18.19 -13.61
CA LEU A 11 16.65 -19.17 -14.64
C LEU A 11 17.81 -19.45 -15.58
N ASN A 12 18.58 -18.43 -15.97
CA ASN A 12 19.76 -18.60 -16.81
C ASN A 12 20.92 -19.30 -16.09
N ALA A 13 20.96 -19.30 -14.75
CA ALA A 13 21.96 -20.03 -13.98
C ALA A 13 21.67 -21.53 -13.86
N LEU A 14 20.41 -21.96 -14.02
CA LEU A 14 19.99 -23.37 -13.83
C LEU A 14 20.70 -24.37 -14.79
N PRO A 15 20.88 -24.08 -16.09
CA PRO A 15 21.59 -24.99 -16.99
C PRO A 15 23.07 -25.17 -16.63
N ASP A 16 23.70 -24.10 -16.16
CA ASP A 16 25.09 -24.13 -15.70
C ASP A 16 25.23 -24.88 -14.37
N LEU A 17 24.27 -24.69 -13.46
CA LEU A 17 24.14 -25.48 -12.25
C LEU A 17 24.02 -26.96 -12.56
N TRP A 18 23.17 -27.34 -13.52
CA TRP A 18 23.02 -28.73 -13.97
C TRP A 18 24.36 -29.29 -14.45
N GLN A 19 25.05 -28.57 -15.34
CA GLN A 19 26.35 -29.01 -15.88
C GLN A 19 27.43 -29.16 -14.80
N TRP A 20 27.43 -28.31 -13.78
CA TRP A 20 28.33 -28.46 -12.64
C TRP A 20 27.98 -29.69 -11.79
N ALA A 21 26.73 -29.79 -11.33
CA ALA A 21 26.30 -30.87 -10.44
C ALA A 21 26.44 -32.25 -11.11
N GLU A 22 26.08 -32.36 -12.40
CA GLU A 22 26.19 -33.60 -13.16
C GLU A 22 27.65 -33.91 -13.57
N ARG A 23 28.37 -32.94 -14.16
CA ARG A 23 29.63 -33.20 -14.91
C ARG A 23 30.89 -32.60 -14.27
N GLY A 24 30.78 -31.80 -13.23
CA GLY A 24 31.93 -31.17 -12.56
C GLY A 24 32.65 -30.11 -13.41
N ARG A 25 31.96 -29.48 -14.37
CA ARG A 25 32.55 -28.43 -15.22
C ARG A 25 32.74 -27.14 -14.42
N ALA A 26 33.99 -26.85 -14.03
CA ALA A 26 34.32 -25.66 -13.23
C ALA A 26 33.90 -24.33 -13.90
N GLY A 27 33.97 -24.23 -15.23
CA GLY A 27 33.48 -23.05 -15.95
C GLY A 27 31.97 -22.83 -15.80
N ALA A 28 31.18 -23.90 -15.72
CA ALA A 28 29.74 -23.81 -15.49
C ALA A 28 29.44 -23.33 -14.06
N LEU A 29 30.19 -23.81 -13.06
CA LEU A 29 30.07 -23.30 -11.69
C LEU A 29 30.32 -21.79 -11.59
N LEU A 30 31.39 -21.32 -12.24
CA LEU A 30 31.75 -19.90 -12.23
C LEU A 30 30.68 -19.04 -12.90
N ARG A 31 30.13 -19.48 -14.05
CA ARG A 31 29.01 -18.78 -14.70
C ARG A 31 27.76 -18.76 -13.83
N ALA A 32 27.39 -19.90 -13.25
CA ALA A 32 26.25 -19.99 -12.35
C ALA A 32 26.43 -19.01 -11.18
N TRP A 33 27.53 -19.06 -10.44
CA TRP A 33 27.79 -18.14 -9.34
C TRP A 33 27.82 -16.67 -9.76
N ALA A 34 28.39 -16.33 -10.91
CA ALA A 34 28.40 -14.96 -11.38
C ALA A 34 26.99 -14.44 -11.73
N LEU A 35 26.15 -15.27 -12.37
CA LEU A 35 24.74 -14.94 -12.62
C LEU A 35 23.96 -14.76 -11.31
N LEU A 36 24.16 -15.69 -10.36
CA LEU A 36 23.46 -15.65 -9.07
C LEU A 36 23.93 -14.45 -8.22
N MET A 37 25.20 -14.03 -8.31
CA MET A 37 25.71 -12.85 -7.64
C MET A 37 25.00 -11.57 -8.09
N VAL A 38 24.70 -11.43 -9.39
CA VAL A 38 23.89 -10.31 -9.91
C VAL A 38 22.46 -10.37 -9.36
N GLY A 39 21.87 -11.57 -9.30
CA GLY A 39 20.56 -11.79 -8.67
C GLY A 39 20.52 -11.39 -7.19
N VAL A 40 21.55 -11.79 -6.42
CA VAL A 40 21.72 -11.42 -5.01
C VAL A 40 21.87 -9.91 -4.84
N ALA A 41 22.71 -9.27 -5.66
CA ALA A 41 22.92 -7.82 -5.62
C ALA A 41 21.64 -7.03 -5.92
N GLY A 42 20.77 -7.57 -6.78
CA GLY A 42 19.48 -6.95 -7.12
C GLY A 42 18.37 -7.19 -6.11
N HIS A 43 18.22 -8.42 -5.59
CA HIS A 43 17.18 -8.76 -4.61
C HIS A 43 17.50 -10.07 -3.86
N HIS A 44 18.33 -9.98 -2.83
CA HIS A 44 18.84 -11.11 -2.03
C HIS A 44 17.76 -11.98 -1.38
N VAL A 45 16.69 -11.41 -0.81
CA VAL A 45 15.63 -12.21 -0.14
C VAL A 45 14.86 -13.07 -1.14
N THR A 46 14.40 -12.48 -2.25
CA THR A 46 13.75 -13.22 -3.35
C THR A 46 14.67 -14.31 -3.87
N MET A 47 15.97 -14.04 -3.95
CA MET A 47 16.95 -15.00 -4.43
C MET A 47 17.14 -16.19 -3.47
N LEU A 48 17.14 -15.94 -2.16
CA LEU A 48 17.22 -17.00 -1.14
C LEU A 48 16.05 -17.98 -1.28
N PHE A 49 14.80 -17.48 -1.29
CA PHE A 49 13.62 -18.33 -1.40
C PHE A 49 13.49 -18.97 -2.78
N GLY A 50 13.69 -18.19 -3.86
CA GLY A 50 13.61 -18.69 -5.24
C GLY A 50 14.58 -19.85 -5.48
N MET A 51 15.82 -19.77 -4.98
CA MET A 51 16.78 -20.85 -5.18
C MET A 51 16.37 -22.18 -4.56
N VAL A 52 15.65 -22.16 -3.43
CA VAL A 52 15.10 -23.38 -2.81
C VAL A 52 14.12 -24.07 -3.75
N PHE A 53 13.18 -23.32 -4.33
CA PHE A 53 12.11 -23.90 -5.16
C PHE A 53 12.54 -24.23 -6.59
N PHE A 54 13.50 -23.51 -7.17
CA PHE A 54 13.97 -23.73 -8.54
C PHE A 54 15.19 -24.66 -8.59
N SER A 55 16.22 -24.38 -7.80
CA SER A 55 17.48 -25.17 -7.82
C SER A 55 17.39 -26.43 -6.98
N GLY A 56 16.66 -26.41 -5.86
CA GLY A 56 16.48 -27.57 -4.98
C GLY A 56 16.00 -28.82 -5.71
N PRO A 57 14.88 -28.76 -6.47
CA PRO A 57 14.40 -29.90 -7.26
C PRO A 57 15.41 -30.39 -8.30
N ILE A 58 16.16 -29.48 -8.93
CA ILE A 58 17.18 -29.84 -9.93
C ILE A 58 18.31 -30.63 -9.28
N LEU A 59 18.87 -30.13 -8.18
CA LEU A 59 19.94 -30.80 -7.45
C LEU A 59 19.48 -32.15 -6.92
N ALA A 60 18.30 -32.21 -6.31
CA ALA A 60 17.71 -33.45 -5.82
C ALA A 60 17.47 -34.47 -6.96
N THR A 61 17.07 -34.01 -8.15
CA THR A 61 16.87 -34.88 -9.32
C THR A 61 18.20 -35.49 -9.78
N ILE A 62 19.29 -34.70 -9.84
CA ILE A 62 20.62 -35.20 -10.23
C ILE A 62 21.12 -36.25 -9.23
N LEU A 63 20.96 -36.01 -7.93
CA LEU A 63 21.35 -36.96 -6.89
C LEU A 63 20.53 -38.26 -6.98
N LEU A 64 19.22 -38.14 -7.21
CA LEU A 64 18.33 -39.29 -7.39
C LEU A 64 18.68 -40.10 -8.65
N GLN A 65 19.06 -39.43 -9.75
CA GLN A 65 19.52 -40.09 -10.98
C GLN A 65 20.79 -40.88 -10.73
N LYS A 66 21.81 -40.27 -10.13
CA LYS A 66 23.07 -40.96 -9.78
C LYS A 66 22.84 -42.12 -8.81
N TYR A 67 21.86 -41.99 -7.91
CA TYR A 67 21.47 -43.08 -7.03
C TYR A 67 20.81 -44.25 -7.79
N ARG A 68 19.97 -43.96 -8.79
CA ARG A 68 19.27 -44.99 -9.59
C ARG A 68 20.18 -45.69 -10.60
N GLU A 69 21.15 -44.99 -11.18
CA GLU A 69 22.14 -45.54 -12.13
C GLU A 69 23.02 -46.65 -11.53
N THR A 70 23.07 -46.78 -10.19
CA THR A 70 23.98 -47.68 -9.48
C THR A 70 23.35 -48.99 -9.02
N LEU A 71 22.10 -49.28 -9.42
CA LEU A 71 21.45 -50.55 -9.12
C LEU A 71 22.09 -51.69 -9.96
N PRO A 72 22.74 -52.69 -9.35
CA PRO A 72 23.07 -53.92 -10.05
C PRO A 72 21.78 -54.71 -10.30
N GLU A 73 21.66 -55.36 -11.45
CA GLU A 73 20.48 -56.16 -11.85
C GLU A 73 20.20 -57.38 -10.94
N SER A 74 21.03 -57.65 -9.91
CA SER A 74 20.78 -58.69 -8.91
C SER A 74 21.26 -58.26 -7.51
N PRO A 75 20.36 -58.07 -6.53
CA PRO A 75 20.73 -57.75 -5.15
C PRO A 75 21.23 -58.97 -4.34
N VAL A 76 21.20 -60.18 -4.90
CA VAL A 76 21.34 -61.43 -4.13
C VAL A 76 22.80 -61.83 -3.85
N GLN A 77 23.79 -61.20 -4.50
CA GLN A 77 25.21 -61.61 -4.37
C GLN A 77 26.18 -60.55 -3.82
N ALA A 78 25.73 -59.33 -3.50
CA ALA A 78 26.62 -58.28 -2.99
C ALA A 78 26.50 -58.15 -1.45
N GLY A 79 27.58 -58.45 -0.72
CA GLY A 79 27.64 -58.21 0.73
C GLY A 79 27.40 -56.72 1.08
N TRP A 80 26.89 -56.44 2.29
CA TRP A 80 26.42 -55.11 2.71
C TRP A 80 27.43 -53.97 2.43
N GLN A 81 28.74 -54.25 2.57
CA GLN A 81 29.81 -53.29 2.30
C GLN A 81 30.00 -52.96 0.81
N LEU A 82 29.84 -53.95 -0.08
CA LEU A 82 29.87 -53.74 -1.54
C LEU A 82 28.60 -53.03 -2.00
N TRP A 83 27.45 -53.35 -1.41
CA TRP A 83 26.20 -52.65 -1.65
C TRP A 83 26.30 -51.16 -1.27
N LEU A 84 26.86 -50.83 -0.11
CA LEU A 84 27.10 -49.44 0.29
C LEU A 84 28.17 -48.73 -0.55
N ARG A 85 29.28 -49.39 -0.88
CA ARG A 85 30.30 -48.78 -1.75
C ARG A 85 29.78 -48.54 -3.17
N GLY A 86 28.93 -49.42 -3.69
CA GLY A 86 28.25 -49.26 -4.98
C GLY A 86 27.19 -48.15 -4.99
N ARG A 87 26.45 -47.99 -3.88
CA ARG A 87 25.40 -46.96 -3.72
C ARG A 87 25.96 -45.56 -3.43
N VAL A 88 26.96 -45.48 -2.55
CA VAL A 88 27.49 -44.21 -2.05
C VAL A 88 28.60 -43.67 -2.96
N GLY A 89 29.42 -44.55 -3.55
CA GLY A 89 30.59 -44.14 -4.34
C GLY A 89 30.28 -43.16 -5.47
N PRO A 90 29.27 -43.40 -6.32
CA PRO A 90 28.94 -42.51 -7.46
C PRO A 90 28.04 -41.31 -7.09
N VAL A 91 27.25 -41.41 -6.03
CA VAL A 91 26.41 -40.30 -5.53
C VAL A 91 27.25 -39.28 -4.78
N LEU A 92 28.26 -39.72 -4.05
CA LEU A 92 29.07 -38.88 -3.17
C LEU A 92 29.80 -37.72 -3.91
N PRO A 93 30.40 -37.90 -5.10
CA PRO A 93 30.95 -36.79 -5.88
C PRO A 93 29.88 -35.79 -6.32
N ALA A 94 28.70 -36.24 -6.75
CA ALA A 94 27.60 -35.36 -7.11
C ALA A 94 27.07 -34.59 -5.90
N LEU A 95 26.93 -35.26 -4.74
CA LEU A 95 26.55 -34.65 -3.47
C LEU A 95 27.55 -33.57 -3.06
N MET A 96 28.84 -33.83 -3.17
CA MET A 96 29.85 -32.82 -2.87
C MET A 96 29.82 -31.65 -3.84
N ARG A 97 29.57 -31.88 -5.14
CA ARG A 97 29.41 -30.77 -6.10
C ARG A 97 28.19 -29.92 -5.76
N CYS A 98 27.07 -30.54 -5.36
CA CYS A 98 25.89 -29.84 -4.85
C CYS A 98 26.21 -29.05 -3.58
N ALA A 99 26.95 -29.64 -2.64
CA ALA A 99 27.38 -28.98 -1.41
C ALA A 99 28.31 -27.80 -1.68
N VAL A 100 29.31 -27.96 -2.55
CA VAL A 100 30.22 -26.88 -2.98
C VAL A 100 29.41 -25.74 -3.58
N PHE A 101 28.48 -26.05 -4.48
CA PHE A 101 27.61 -25.03 -5.07
C PHE A 101 26.77 -24.31 -4.00
N GLY A 102 26.10 -25.06 -3.12
CA GLY A 102 25.22 -24.53 -2.09
C GLY A 102 25.95 -23.66 -1.08
N VAL A 103 27.10 -24.12 -0.57
CA VAL A 103 27.96 -23.33 0.33
C VAL A 103 28.46 -22.08 -0.38
N GLY A 104 28.94 -22.20 -1.62
CA GLY A 104 29.39 -21.03 -2.38
C GLY A 104 28.26 -20.04 -2.68
N PHE A 105 27.05 -20.52 -2.95
CA PHE A 105 25.87 -19.65 -3.12
C PHE A 105 25.53 -18.92 -1.81
N ILE A 106 25.56 -19.61 -0.66
CA ILE A 106 25.35 -18.96 0.65
C ILE A 106 26.44 -17.92 0.91
N VAL A 107 27.70 -18.22 0.61
CA VAL A 107 28.79 -17.25 0.72
C VAL A 107 28.54 -16.05 -0.19
N LEU A 108 28.10 -16.23 -1.43
CA LEU A 108 27.75 -15.12 -2.31
C LEU A 108 26.57 -14.30 -1.75
N LEU A 109 25.52 -14.97 -1.27
CA LEU A 109 24.36 -14.34 -0.66
C LEU A 109 24.73 -13.47 0.54
N VAL A 110 25.63 -13.97 1.40
CA VAL A 110 26.07 -13.27 2.60
C VAL A 110 27.08 -12.18 2.27
N VAL A 111 28.11 -12.46 1.46
CA VAL A 111 29.23 -11.54 1.23
C VAL A 111 28.84 -10.38 0.31
N THR A 112 28.07 -10.63 -0.75
CA THR A 112 27.72 -9.58 -1.75
C THR A 112 26.96 -8.42 -1.11
N VAL A 113 26.12 -8.71 -0.11
CA VAL A 113 25.33 -7.73 0.63
C VAL A 113 25.61 -7.81 2.13
N LEU A 114 26.84 -8.14 2.54
CA LEU A 114 27.21 -8.28 3.96
C LEU A 114 26.89 -7.03 4.81
N PRO A 115 27.15 -5.79 4.33
CA PRO A 115 26.79 -4.59 5.07
C PRO A 115 25.29 -4.53 5.40
N TYR A 116 24.42 -4.98 4.50
CA TYR A 116 22.98 -5.05 4.74
C TYR A 116 22.64 -6.05 5.85
N TRP A 117 23.24 -7.24 5.86
CA TRP A 117 22.96 -8.25 6.90
C TRP A 117 23.41 -7.79 8.28
N LEU A 118 24.53 -7.09 8.36
CA LEU A 118 25.02 -6.50 9.60
C LEU A 118 24.12 -5.37 10.08
N TRP A 119 23.70 -4.50 9.17
CA TRP A 119 22.73 -3.44 9.47
C TRP A 119 21.39 -4.02 9.97
N SER A 120 20.80 -4.97 9.24
CA SER A 120 19.52 -5.61 9.59
C SER A 120 19.57 -6.37 10.91
N ARG A 121 20.75 -6.82 11.36
CA ARG A 121 20.95 -7.41 12.68
C ARG A 121 21.01 -6.36 13.79
N SER A 122 21.70 -5.23 13.54
CA SER A 122 21.83 -4.15 14.52
C SER A 122 20.56 -3.31 14.65
N ASP A 123 19.75 -3.24 13.59
CA ASP A 123 18.56 -2.41 13.47
C ASP A 123 17.45 -3.25 12.81
N PRO A 124 16.76 -4.11 13.60
CA PRO A 124 15.73 -4.99 13.09
C PRO A 124 14.49 -4.22 12.67
N ILE A 125 13.69 -4.82 11.78
CA ILE A 125 12.43 -4.24 11.32
C ILE A 125 11.44 -4.25 12.50
N THR A 126 11.10 -3.07 13.02
CA THR A 126 10.19 -2.88 14.16
C THR A 126 8.76 -2.55 13.75
N GLN A 127 8.52 -2.30 12.45
CA GLN A 127 7.20 -1.97 11.95
C GLN A 127 6.21 -3.11 12.15
N ILE A 128 5.02 -2.80 12.66
CA ILE A 128 3.91 -3.74 12.74
C ILE A 128 3.50 -4.23 11.36
N THR A 129 2.80 -5.35 11.30
CA THR A 129 2.54 -6.00 10.02
C THR A 129 1.61 -5.15 9.15
N ILE A 130 2.02 -4.88 7.91
CA ILE A 130 1.17 -4.25 6.91
C ILE A 130 0.24 -5.33 6.31
N PRO A 131 -1.10 -5.17 6.41
CA PRO A 131 -2.07 -6.05 5.77
C PRO A 131 -1.83 -6.15 4.27
N HIS A 132 -1.96 -7.36 3.72
CA HIS A 132 -1.74 -7.58 2.30
C HIS A 132 -2.71 -8.63 1.77
N GLY A 133 -3.46 -8.30 0.72
CA GLY A 133 -4.53 -9.15 0.20
C GLY A 133 -4.09 -10.56 -0.20
N SER A 134 -2.83 -10.78 -0.59
CA SER A 134 -2.35 -12.16 -0.88
C SER A 134 -2.41 -13.12 0.32
N ARG A 135 -2.70 -12.64 1.54
CA ARG A 135 -2.93 -13.44 2.75
C ARG A 135 -4.41 -13.69 3.06
N ASP A 136 -5.34 -13.02 2.37
CA ASP A 136 -6.78 -13.17 2.60
C ASP A 136 -7.26 -14.60 2.32
N ASN A 137 -8.44 -14.93 2.86
CA ASN A 137 -9.21 -16.06 2.38
C ASN A 137 -9.86 -15.70 1.03
N PHE A 138 -9.42 -16.35 -0.05
CA PHE A 138 -9.90 -16.09 -1.41
C PHE A 138 -11.34 -16.53 -1.66
N LEU A 139 -11.91 -17.37 -0.78
CA LEU A 139 -13.33 -17.73 -0.86
C LEU A 139 -14.24 -16.62 -0.31
N ASP A 140 -13.76 -15.90 0.69
CA ASP A 140 -14.47 -14.79 1.32
C ASP A 140 -14.26 -13.51 0.49
N ASN A 141 -13.00 -13.18 0.18
CA ASN A 141 -12.64 -12.03 -0.64
C ASN A 141 -12.32 -12.43 -2.09
N ARG A 142 -13.39 -12.58 -2.89
CA ARG A 142 -13.30 -12.98 -4.31
C ARG A 142 -12.52 -11.99 -5.19
N MET A 143 -12.52 -10.70 -4.82
CA MET A 143 -11.79 -9.69 -5.58
C MET A 143 -10.28 -9.84 -5.41
N THR A 144 -9.84 -10.09 -4.18
CA THR A 144 -8.45 -10.43 -3.87
C THR A 144 -8.03 -11.74 -4.53
N ALA A 145 -8.92 -12.76 -4.55
CA ALA A 145 -8.69 -14.01 -5.28
C ALA A 145 -8.43 -13.80 -6.78
N LEU A 146 -9.23 -12.94 -7.40
CA LEU A 146 -9.08 -12.58 -8.80
C LEU A 146 -7.70 -11.95 -9.05
N LEU A 147 -7.29 -11.00 -8.21
CA LEU A 147 -6.07 -10.22 -8.39
C LEU A 147 -4.78 -11.02 -8.12
N PHE A 148 -4.72 -11.77 -7.02
CA PHE A 148 -3.48 -12.41 -6.56
C PHE A 148 -3.36 -13.89 -6.92
N PHE A 149 -4.44 -14.52 -7.40
CA PHE A 149 -4.42 -15.93 -7.80
C PHE A 149 -4.86 -16.12 -9.26
N VAL A 150 -6.09 -15.75 -9.61
CA VAL A 150 -6.67 -16.08 -10.93
C VAL A 150 -5.97 -15.34 -12.08
N ILE A 151 -5.76 -14.02 -11.97
CA ILE A 151 -5.09 -13.23 -13.01
C ILE A 151 -3.65 -13.70 -13.23
N PRO A 152 -2.80 -13.88 -12.19
CA PRO A 152 -1.44 -14.39 -12.36
C PRO A 152 -1.38 -15.75 -13.07
N TRP A 153 -2.28 -16.68 -12.70
CA TRP A 153 -2.33 -17.98 -13.34
C TRP A 153 -2.92 -17.94 -14.76
N GLY A 154 -3.93 -17.10 -15.00
CA GLY A 154 -4.67 -17.05 -16.25
C GLY A 154 -5.10 -18.45 -16.72
N TRP A 155 -4.84 -18.75 -17.99
CA TRP A 155 -5.15 -20.06 -18.59
C TRP A 155 -4.24 -21.20 -18.12
N LEU A 156 -3.13 -20.91 -17.42
CA LEU A 156 -2.23 -21.96 -16.91
C LEU A 156 -2.88 -22.76 -15.75
N ILE A 157 -3.92 -22.24 -15.08
CA ILE A 157 -4.73 -23.03 -14.12
C ILE A 157 -5.27 -24.31 -14.78
N LEU A 158 -5.70 -24.26 -16.06
CA LEU A 158 -6.22 -25.44 -16.75
C LEU A 158 -5.15 -26.49 -17.02
N VAL A 159 -3.89 -26.06 -17.10
CA VAL A 159 -2.72 -26.94 -17.30
C VAL A 159 -2.30 -27.58 -15.98
N LEU A 160 -2.60 -26.96 -14.83
CA LEU A 160 -2.12 -27.38 -13.52
C LEU A 160 -2.45 -28.86 -13.20
N PRO A 161 -3.68 -29.38 -13.40
CA PRO A 161 -3.97 -30.79 -13.17
C PRO A 161 -3.11 -31.73 -14.04
N TYR A 162 -2.91 -31.38 -15.31
CA TYR A 162 -2.05 -32.14 -16.22
C TYR A 162 -0.58 -32.09 -15.77
N ALA A 163 -0.09 -30.91 -15.40
CA ALA A 163 1.28 -30.71 -14.94
C ALA A 163 1.57 -31.53 -13.67
N LEU A 164 0.66 -31.55 -12.70
CA LEU A 164 0.81 -32.35 -11.48
C LEU A 164 0.74 -33.85 -11.80
N TYR A 165 -0.28 -34.29 -12.54
CA TYR A 165 -0.43 -35.70 -12.90
C TYR A 165 0.79 -36.24 -13.67
N ARG A 166 1.22 -35.54 -14.72
CA ARG A 166 2.35 -35.94 -15.54
C ARG A 166 3.66 -35.79 -14.78
N GLY A 167 3.81 -34.69 -14.04
CA GLY A 167 4.97 -34.41 -13.22
C GLY A 167 5.24 -35.52 -12.21
N PHE A 168 4.25 -35.88 -11.38
CA PHE A 168 4.39 -36.95 -10.37
C PHE A 168 4.61 -38.35 -10.95
N ARG A 169 4.17 -38.61 -12.19
CA ARG A 169 4.38 -39.88 -12.89
C ARG A 169 5.67 -39.94 -13.71
N SER A 170 6.38 -38.83 -13.84
CA SER A 170 7.61 -38.74 -14.64
C SER A 170 8.86 -38.67 -13.76
N ALA A 171 10.03 -38.64 -14.41
CA ALA A 171 11.29 -38.43 -13.71
C ALA A 171 11.39 -37.04 -13.03
N SER A 172 10.50 -36.09 -13.35
CA SER A 172 10.49 -34.73 -12.80
C SER A 172 9.54 -34.54 -11.61
N TRP A 173 9.15 -35.60 -10.91
CA TRP A 173 8.22 -35.53 -9.76
C TRP A 173 8.68 -34.55 -8.66
N LEU A 174 9.98 -34.32 -8.48
CA LEU A 174 10.52 -33.33 -7.54
C LEU A 174 10.18 -31.89 -7.96
N LEU A 175 10.24 -31.62 -9.27
CA LEU A 175 9.84 -30.33 -9.83
C LEU A 175 8.32 -30.16 -9.71
N ALA A 176 7.56 -31.24 -9.90
CA ALA A 176 6.11 -31.25 -9.71
C ALA A 176 5.71 -31.03 -8.23
N ALA A 177 6.48 -31.58 -7.29
CA ALA A 177 6.30 -31.34 -5.86
C ALA A 177 6.58 -29.88 -5.48
N SER A 178 7.64 -29.28 -6.05
CA SER A 178 7.91 -27.85 -5.88
C SER A 178 6.79 -26.97 -6.45
N LEU A 179 6.29 -27.30 -7.65
CA LEU A 179 5.13 -26.65 -8.26
C LEU A 179 3.88 -26.76 -7.37
N ALA A 180 3.58 -27.96 -6.85
CA ALA A 180 2.44 -28.19 -5.98
C ALA A 180 2.53 -27.39 -4.68
N LEU A 181 3.72 -27.35 -4.06
CA LEU A 181 3.96 -26.60 -2.84
C LEU A 181 3.82 -25.09 -3.07
N LEU A 182 4.38 -24.55 -4.16
CA LEU A 182 4.23 -23.14 -4.50
C LEU A 182 2.78 -22.76 -4.84
N ALA A 183 2.08 -23.61 -5.59
CA ALA A 183 0.66 -23.40 -5.88
C ALA A 183 -0.17 -23.40 -4.59
N LEU A 184 0.17 -24.26 -3.63
CA LEU A 184 -0.48 -24.32 -2.31
C LEU A 184 -0.16 -23.08 -1.46
N LEU A 185 1.12 -22.68 -1.36
CA LEU A 185 1.52 -21.47 -0.64
C LEU A 185 0.91 -20.21 -1.25
N GLY A 186 0.71 -20.18 -2.57
CA GLY A 186 0.03 -19.11 -3.27
C GLY A 186 -1.49 -19.03 -3.00
N THR A 187 -2.09 -20.01 -2.32
CA THR A 187 -3.52 -19.93 -1.93
C THR A 187 -3.80 -19.00 -0.74
N GLY A 188 -2.76 -18.42 -0.13
CA GLY A 188 -2.93 -17.47 0.97
C GLY A 188 -3.58 -18.10 2.20
N GLY A 189 -4.48 -17.35 2.85
CA GLY A 189 -5.27 -17.81 4.01
C GLY A 189 -6.43 -18.74 3.65
N THR A 190 -6.64 -19.05 2.37
CA THR A 190 -7.71 -19.96 1.91
C THR A 190 -7.56 -21.38 2.44
N THR A 191 -6.31 -21.81 2.70
CA THR A 191 -6.02 -23.09 3.34
C THR A 191 -5.20 -22.85 4.61
N PRO A 192 -5.30 -23.70 5.65
CA PRO A 192 -4.51 -23.51 6.86
C PRO A 192 -3.02 -23.89 6.68
N ILE A 193 -2.66 -24.50 5.55
CA ILE A 193 -1.32 -25.08 5.34
C ILE A 193 -0.22 -24.00 5.22
N PRO A 194 -0.40 -22.90 4.46
CA PRO A 194 0.59 -21.82 4.40
C PRO A 194 0.87 -21.22 5.77
N THR A 195 -0.16 -20.97 6.58
CA THR A 195 0.01 -20.46 7.95
C THR A 195 0.75 -21.47 8.84
N LEU A 196 0.44 -22.76 8.75
CA LEU A 196 1.12 -23.82 9.52
C LEU A 196 2.60 -23.98 9.13
N LEU A 197 2.93 -23.86 7.84
CA LEU A 197 4.30 -24.02 7.33
C LEU A 197 5.19 -22.79 7.56
N LEU A 198 4.63 -21.59 7.42
CA LEU A 198 5.38 -20.34 7.48
C LEU A 198 5.36 -19.68 8.88
N GLN A 199 4.39 -20.05 9.75
CA GLN A 199 4.24 -19.47 11.10
C GLN A 199 4.26 -17.94 11.04
N ASP A 200 5.06 -17.25 11.86
CA ASP A 200 5.15 -15.79 11.90
C ASP A 200 5.55 -15.18 10.55
N ALA A 201 6.29 -15.91 9.71
CA ALA A 201 6.66 -15.45 8.39
C ALA A 201 5.45 -15.34 7.44
N PHE A 202 4.34 -16.04 7.70
CA PHE A 202 3.09 -15.90 6.95
C PHE A 202 2.59 -14.46 7.00
N TYR A 203 2.61 -13.87 8.20
CA TYR A 203 2.12 -12.51 8.43
C TYR A 203 3.07 -11.45 7.86
N ILE A 204 4.35 -11.76 7.61
CA ILE A 204 5.30 -10.77 7.07
C ILE A 204 5.46 -10.89 5.54
N LEU A 205 5.34 -12.09 4.97
CA LEU A 205 5.62 -12.33 3.56
C LEU A 205 4.46 -11.96 2.63
N THR A 206 4.80 -11.53 1.42
CA THR A 206 3.88 -11.32 0.30
C THR A 206 3.74 -12.62 -0.49
N LEU A 207 2.60 -13.30 -0.35
CA LEU A 207 2.41 -14.68 -0.81
C LEU A 207 2.16 -14.79 -2.33
N ASP A 208 1.84 -13.68 -2.99
CA ASP A 208 1.75 -13.53 -4.44
C ASP A 208 3.07 -13.91 -5.15
N ARG A 209 4.21 -13.78 -4.46
CA ARG A 209 5.51 -14.27 -4.97
C ARG A 209 5.49 -15.78 -5.23
N PHE A 210 4.81 -16.56 -4.39
CA PHE A 210 4.70 -18.01 -4.57
C PHE A 210 3.80 -18.36 -5.76
N THR A 211 2.68 -17.67 -5.92
CA THR A 211 1.82 -17.78 -7.11
C THR A 211 2.62 -17.46 -8.37
N PHE A 212 3.34 -16.33 -8.37
CA PHE A 212 4.18 -15.94 -9.50
C PHE A 212 5.23 -17.02 -9.82
N TRP A 213 5.98 -17.53 -8.84
CA TRP A 213 6.95 -18.60 -9.07
C TRP A 213 6.32 -19.89 -9.59
N ALA A 214 5.12 -20.25 -9.13
CA ALA A 214 4.38 -21.41 -9.65
C ALA A 214 4.06 -21.26 -11.14
N THR A 215 3.65 -20.06 -11.58
CA THR A 215 3.35 -19.78 -13.00
C THR A 215 4.57 -19.87 -13.91
N ILE A 216 5.78 -19.72 -13.36
CA ILE A 216 7.04 -19.93 -14.09
C ILE A 216 7.42 -21.41 -14.11
N LEU A 217 7.30 -22.11 -12.99
CA LEU A 217 7.65 -23.53 -12.87
C LEU A 217 6.71 -24.46 -13.65
N ILE A 218 5.48 -24.04 -13.93
CA ILE A 218 4.56 -24.81 -14.77
C ILE A 218 4.94 -24.77 -16.26
N LEU A 219 5.70 -23.78 -16.73
CA LEU A 219 5.96 -23.57 -18.17
C LEU A 219 6.53 -24.79 -18.91
N PRO A 220 7.51 -25.56 -18.37
CA PRO A 220 7.98 -26.78 -19.03
C PRO A 220 6.87 -27.82 -19.20
N TYR A 221 5.97 -27.94 -18.21
CA TYR A 221 4.81 -28.84 -18.29
C TYR A 221 3.73 -28.32 -19.23
N ALA A 222 3.56 -27.00 -19.32
CA ALA A 222 2.69 -26.37 -20.30
C ALA A 222 3.18 -26.63 -21.72
N GLY A 223 4.50 -26.57 -21.96
CA GLY A 223 5.10 -26.98 -23.24
C GLY A 223 4.76 -28.43 -23.61
N LEU A 224 4.92 -29.36 -22.66
CA LEU A 224 4.54 -30.77 -22.84
C LEU A 224 3.04 -30.96 -23.06
N PHE A 225 2.21 -30.16 -22.40
CA PHE A 225 0.76 -30.18 -22.58
C PHE A 225 0.38 -29.76 -24.00
N VAL A 226 0.97 -28.67 -24.48
CA VAL A 226 0.78 -28.16 -25.85
C VAL A 226 1.29 -29.17 -26.88
N GLU A 227 2.44 -29.80 -26.65
CA GLU A 227 2.96 -30.86 -27.52
C GLU A 227 1.99 -32.07 -27.56
N SER A 228 1.47 -32.49 -26.41
CA SER A 228 0.48 -33.57 -26.32
C SER A 228 -0.84 -33.22 -27.00
N LEU A 229 -1.24 -31.96 -26.94
CA LEU A 229 -2.42 -31.38 -27.60
C LEU A 229 -2.30 -31.32 -29.12
N LEU A 230 -1.10 -31.03 -29.63
CA LEU A 230 -0.86 -30.90 -31.06
C LEU A 230 -0.56 -32.25 -31.72
N HIS A 231 0.40 -32.99 -31.17
CA HIS A 231 0.99 -34.17 -31.81
C HIS A 231 0.90 -35.46 -30.98
N GLY A 232 0.60 -35.37 -29.68
CA GLY A 232 0.65 -36.52 -28.77
C GLY A 232 -0.71 -37.19 -28.49
N ASN A 233 -0.76 -37.89 -27.35
CA ASN A 233 -1.91 -38.70 -26.97
C ASN A 233 -3.17 -37.88 -26.67
N LEU A 234 -3.04 -36.64 -26.22
CA LEU A 234 -4.21 -35.78 -25.99
C LEU A 234 -4.87 -35.42 -27.33
N SER A 235 -4.08 -35.08 -28.35
CA SER A 235 -4.54 -34.90 -29.73
C SER A 235 -5.25 -36.16 -30.23
N ALA A 236 -4.60 -37.32 -30.05
CA ALA A 236 -5.15 -38.60 -30.46
C ALA A 236 -6.51 -38.88 -29.82
N TRP A 237 -6.59 -38.71 -28.49
CA TRP A 237 -7.77 -38.86 -27.67
C TRP A 237 -8.88 -37.89 -28.09
N ILE A 238 -8.60 -36.59 -28.23
CA ILE A 238 -9.58 -35.57 -28.68
C ILE A 238 -10.15 -35.95 -30.06
N GLY A 239 -9.31 -36.40 -30.99
CA GLY A 239 -9.81 -36.84 -32.30
C GLY A 239 -10.70 -38.09 -32.23
N ALA A 240 -10.35 -39.02 -31.35
CA ALA A 240 -11.14 -40.23 -31.14
C ALA A 240 -12.46 -39.93 -30.40
N THR A 241 -12.43 -39.12 -29.34
CA THR A 241 -13.59 -38.83 -28.50
C THR A 241 -14.48 -37.75 -29.08
N LEU A 242 -13.94 -36.61 -29.53
CA LEU A 242 -14.68 -35.42 -29.96
C LEU A 242 -14.72 -35.23 -31.49
N GLY A 243 -13.68 -35.64 -32.22
CA GLY A 243 -13.61 -35.60 -33.68
C GLY A 243 -12.41 -34.80 -34.22
N GLN A 244 -12.11 -34.94 -35.53
CA GLN A 244 -10.93 -34.33 -36.15
C GLN A 244 -10.92 -32.79 -36.06
N VAL A 245 -12.08 -32.15 -36.17
CA VAL A 245 -12.20 -30.67 -36.06
C VAL A 245 -11.73 -30.17 -34.69
N TRP A 246 -12.08 -30.89 -33.61
CA TRP A 246 -11.70 -30.53 -32.25
C TRP A 246 -10.20 -30.66 -31.97
N ARG A 247 -9.46 -31.46 -32.75
CA ARG A 247 -8.00 -31.51 -32.67
C ARG A 247 -7.34 -30.18 -33.04
N VAL A 248 -8.01 -29.36 -33.85
CA VAL A 248 -7.52 -28.04 -34.25
C VAL A 248 -8.12 -26.96 -33.36
N ILE A 249 -9.42 -27.05 -33.06
CA ILE A 249 -10.11 -26.04 -32.24
C ILE A 249 -9.54 -25.97 -30.82
N VAL A 250 -9.31 -27.08 -30.14
CA VAL A 250 -8.89 -27.06 -28.72
C VAL A 250 -7.51 -26.40 -28.52
N PRO A 251 -6.44 -26.77 -29.27
CA PRO A 251 -5.18 -26.05 -29.20
C PRO A 251 -5.31 -24.59 -29.65
N GLY A 252 -6.14 -24.32 -30.67
CA GLY A 252 -6.42 -22.95 -31.13
C GLY A 252 -7.05 -22.08 -30.04
N LEU A 253 -8.05 -22.58 -29.33
CA LEU A 253 -8.68 -21.89 -28.20
C LEU A 253 -7.71 -21.65 -27.05
N LEU A 254 -6.86 -22.63 -26.72
CA LEU A 254 -5.83 -22.44 -25.70
C LEU A 254 -4.82 -21.35 -26.12
N ALA A 255 -4.38 -21.36 -27.38
CA ALA A 255 -3.45 -20.37 -27.91
C ALA A 255 -4.06 -18.96 -27.91
N VAL A 256 -5.32 -18.83 -28.38
CA VAL A 256 -6.07 -17.57 -28.32
C VAL A 256 -6.29 -17.14 -26.88
N GLY A 257 -6.66 -18.05 -25.97
CA GLY A 257 -6.86 -17.76 -24.55
C GLY A 257 -5.60 -17.25 -23.86
N LEU A 258 -4.46 -17.90 -24.11
CA LEU A 258 -3.15 -17.45 -23.61
C LEU A 258 -2.76 -16.08 -24.19
N LEU A 259 -3.00 -15.85 -25.49
CA LEU A 259 -2.75 -14.56 -26.13
C LEU A 259 -3.63 -13.46 -25.52
N VAL A 260 -4.93 -13.71 -25.37
CA VAL A 260 -5.88 -12.78 -24.75
C VAL A 260 -5.49 -12.49 -23.31
N ALA A 261 -5.12 -13.51 -22.52
CA ALA A 261 -4.66 -13.30 -21.14
C ALA A 261 -3.36 -12.51 -21.07
N ALA A 262 -2.41 -12.75 -21.96
CA ALA A 262 -1.16 -11.98 -22.03
C ALA A 262 -1.42 -10.52 -22.43
N LEU A 263 -2.26 -10.28 -23.44
CA LEU A 263 -2.65 -8.93 -23.87
C LEU A 263 -3.45 -8.21 -22.78
N PHE A 264 -4.37 -8.91 -22.12
CA PHE A 264 -5.16 -8.38 -21.02
C PHE A 264 -4.26 -7.99 -19.84
N ALA A 265 -3.39 -8.90 -19.38
CA ALA A 265 -2.48 -8.65 -18.27
C ALA A 265 -1.50 -7.50 -18.59
N ALA A 266 -0.97 -7.43 -19.82
CA ALA A 266 -0.08 -6.36 -20.26
C ALA A 266 -0.76 -4.98 -20.33
N ASN A 267 -2.07 -4.94 -20.59
CA ASN A 267 -2.85 -3.71 -20.68
C ASN A 267 -3.75 -3.47 -19.45
N LEU A 268 -3.66 -4.31 -18.41
CA LEU A 268 -4.54 -4.23 -17.23
C LEU A 268 -4.47 -2.84 -16.58
N THR A 269 -3.27 -2.26 -16.54
CA THR A 269 -3.00 -0.92 -15.99
C THR A 269 -3.61 0.22 -16.84
N GLN A 270 -3.91 -0.03 -18.12
CA GLN A 270 -4.62 0.92 -18.98
C GLN A 270 -6.13 0.88 -18.74
N PHE A 271 -6.70 -0.31 -18.48
CA PHE A 271 -8.11 -0.47 -18.13
C PHE A 271 -8.41 -0.01 -16.70
N ARG A 272 -7.51 -0.30 -15.76
CA ARG A 272 -7.60 0.11 -14.37
C ARG A 272 -6.25 0.61 -13.89
N ARG A 273 -6.14 1.92 -13.69
CA ARG A 273 -4.92 2.54 -13.17
C ARG A 273 -4.78 2.21 -11.69
N PHE A 274 -3.73 1.47 -11.33
CA PHE A 274 -3.38 1.19 -9.93
C PHE A 274 -2.48 2.26 -9.31
N GLN A 275 -1.95 3.16 -10.14
CA GLN A 275 -1.06 4.25 -9.73
C GLN A 275 -1.61 5.57 -10.30
N PRO A 276 -1.35 6.70 -9.62
CA PRO A 276 -1.70 8.02 -10.12
C PRO A 276 -1.09 8.30 -11.51
N PRO A 277 -1.68 9.22 -12.29
CA PRO A 277 -1.10 9.67 -13.55
C PRO A 277 0.35 10.16 -13.37
N PRO A 278 1.24 9.96 -14.36
CA PRO A 278 2.59 10.48 -14.29
C PRO A 278 2.63 12.00 -14.05
N VAL A 279 3.39 12.44 -13.06
CA VAL A 279 3.58 13.86 -12.70
C VAL A 279 4.91 14.36 -13.25
N ALA A 280 4.92 15.54 -13.87
CA ALA A 280 6.16 16.18 -14.28
C ALA A 280 6.91 16.70 -13.04
N MET A 281 8.06 16.10 -12.71
CA MET A 281 8.78 16.41 -11.46
C MET A 281 9.55 17.72 -11.50
N GLN A 282 9.90 18.20 -12.70
CA GLN A 282 10.83 19.33 -12.88
C GLN A 282 10.41 20.61 -12.12
N PRO A 283 9.13 21.06 -12.16
CA PRO A 283 8.72 22.24 -11.39
C PRO A 283 8.90 22.08 -9.88
N ILE A 284 8.73 20.86 -9.35
CA ILE A 284 8.90 20.56 -7.92
C ILE A 284 10.39 20.58 -7.56
N VAL A 285 11.23 19.98 -8.40
CA VAL A 285 12.69 19.98 -8.21
C VAL A 285 13.23 21.41 -8.25
N GLU A 286 12.75 22.24 -9.18
CA GLU A 286 13.12 23.64 -9.26
C GLU A 286 12.62 24.46 -8.08
N PHE A 287 11.40 24.21 -7.60
CA PHE A 287 10.89 24.84 -6.38
C PHE A 287 11.79 24.51 -5.18
N LEU A 288 12.17 23.24 -5.00
CA LEU A 288 13.02 22.80 -3.89
C LEU A 288 14.46 23.33 -3.99
N ALA A 289 14.96 23.56 -5.20
CA ALA A 289 16.31 24.07 -5.44
C ALA A 289 16.43 25.60 -5.33
N ARG A 290 15.30 26.33 -5.26
CA ARG A 290 15.27 27.79 -5.09
C ARG A 290 15.07 28.16 -3.62
N ASP A 291 15.49 29.38 -3.27
CA ASP A 291 15.20 30.03 -1.99
C ASP A 291 15.49 29.17 -0.74
N ASP A 292 16.56 28.36 -0.80
CA ASP A 292 17.00 27.44 0.25
C ASP A 292 15.89 26.49 0.76
N HIS A 293 14.91 26.15 -0.08
CA HIS A 293 13.79 25.30 0.30
C HIS A 293 14.21 23.87 0.69
N ASP A 294 15.40 23.43 0.25
CA ASP A 294 16.01 22.15 0.61
C ASP A 294 16.50 22.06 2.07
N ARG A 295 16.52 23.19 2.80
CA ARG A 295 16.81 23.25 4.24
C ARG A 295 15.70 22.65 5.10
N TRP A 296 14.54 22.34 4.53
CA TRP A 296 13.44 21.68 5.22
C TRP A 296 13.10 20.35 4.55
N ARG A 297 12.41 19.48 5.30
CA ARG A 297 11.85 18.27 4.72
C ARG A 297 10.55 18.57 3.98
N TYR A 298 10.26 17.74 2.98
CA TYR A 298 8.99 17.76 2.27
C TYR A 298 8.22 16.43 2.39
N LEU A 299 6.93 16.49 2.08
CA LEU A 299 6.03 15.35 1.94
C LEU A 299 5.28 15.44 0.60
N THR A 300 4.92 14.29 0.02
CA THR A 300 4.07 14.21 -1.17
C THR A 300 2.77 13.50 -0.81
N LEU A 301 1.66 13.95 -1.41
CA LEU A 301 0.35 13.33 -1.25
C LEU A 301 -0.29 13.13 -2.64
N GLY A 302 -0.56 11.87 -3.01
CA GLY A 302 -1.17 11.51 -4.30
C GLY A 302 -0.19 11.25 -5.45
N PHE A 303 1.07 10.92 -5.17
CA PHE A 303 2.11 10.62 -6.16
C PHE A 303 2.29 9.11 -6.43
N GLY A 304 1.88 8.26 -5.48
CA GLY A 304 2.08 6.81 -5.52
C GLY A 304 3.57 6.44 -5.52
N ASP A 305 3.97 5.50 -6.37
CA ASP A 305 5.39 5.08 -6.50
C ASP A 305 6.31 6.21 -7.02
N GLN A 306 5.74 7.28 -7.58
CA GLN A 306 6.51 8.36 -8.20
C GLN A 306 7.25 9.25 -7.20
N MET A 307 6.87 9.21 -5.91
CA MET A 307 7.61 9.94 -4.87
C MET A 307 9.08 9.52 -4.81
N ALA A 308 9.38 8.23 -5.06
CA ALA A 308 10.74 7.71 -5.07
C ALA A 308 11.56 8.29 -6.23
N TRP A 309 10.90 8.55 -7.37
CA TRP A 309 11.51 9.19 -8.52
C TRP A 309 11.81 10.67 -8.25
N LEU A 310 10.93 11.38 -7.54
CA LEU A 310 11.19 12.75 -7.09
C LEU A 310 12.37 12.80 -6.12
N SER A 311 12.39 11.94 -5.10
CA SER A 311 13.48 11.89 -4.12
C SER A 311 14.84 11.54 -4.73
N ALA A 312 14.88 10.85 -5.88
CA ALA A 312 16.13 10.58 -6.59
C ALA A 312 16.69 11.78 -7.37
N GLN A 313 15.89 12.83 -7.59
CA GLN A 313 16.24 14.01 -8.39
C GLN A 313 16.56 15.26 -7.55
N THR A 314 16.41 15.21 -6.23
CA THR A 314 16.64 16.34 -5.32
C THR A 314 17.47 15.92 -4.11
N THR A 315 18.20 16.88 -3.54
CA THR A 315 18.92 16.72 -2.27
C THR A 315 18.04 16.99 -1.06
N ALA A 316 16.87 17.64 -1.25
CA ALA A 316 15.92 17.88 -0.19
C ALA A 316 15.42 16.54 0.39
N LEU A 317 15.33 16.47 1.73
CA LEU A 317 14.97 15.23 2.41
C LEU A 317 13.45 15.05 2.45
N ASN A 318 12.98 13.85 2.13
CA ASN A 318 11.59 13.45 2.34
C ASN A 318 11.42 12.87 3.76
N VAL A 319 10.33 13.21 4.44
CA VAL A 319 10.08 12.73 5.82
C VAL A 319 9.83 11.22 5.88
N GLU A 320 9.13 10.70 4.88
CA GLU A 320 8.55 9.36 4.93
C GLU A 320 9.50 8.29 4.35
N GLY A 321 10.12 8.61 3.22
CA GLY A 321 10.93 7.70 2.42
C GLY A 321 10.13 6.53 1.80
N ASN A 322 10.64 5.97 0.70
CA ASN A 322 9.97 4.88 -0.01
C ASN A 322 10.35 3.47 0.49
N TYR A 323 11.30 3.33 1.41
CA TYR A 323 11.71 2.02 1.94
C TYR A 323 11.12 1.77 3.33
N HIS A 324 9.92 1.19 3.36
CA HIS A 324 9.08 1.11 4.56
C HIS A 324 9.71 0.25 5.67
N SER A 325 10.45 -0.80 5.30
CA SER A 325 11.11 -1.71 6.26
C SER A 325 12.30 -1.08 7.02
N ALA A 326 12.85 0.05 6.57
CA ALA A 326 13.95 0.74 7.25
C ALA A 326 13.50 1.94 8.08
N ARG A 327 12.19 2.08 8.30
CA ARG A 327 11.64 3.20 9.07
C ARG A 327 11.89 3.01 10.55
N ARG A 328 12.15 4.14 11.22
CA ARG A 328 12.43 4.20 12.66
C ARG A 328 11.42 5.06 13.43
N LEU A 329 10.63 5.85 12.71
CA LEU A 329 9.66 6.76 13.30
C LEU A 329 8.49 5.95 13.89
N PRO A 330 8.18 6.11 15.20
CA PRO A 330 7.06 5.42 15.86
C PRO A 330 5.73 5.56 15.11
N GLU A 331 5.49 6.70 14.48
CA GLU A 331 4.30 7.04 13.69
C GLU A 331 4.14 6.19 12.43
N LEU A 332 5.23 5.56 11.98
CA LEU A 332 5.23 4.66 10.83
C LEU A 332 5.48 3.20 11.22
N THR A 333 6.05 2.94 12.41
CA THR A 333 6.33 1.59 12.89
C THR A 333 5.21 1.02 13.76
N SER A 334 4.44 1.85 14.44
CA SER A 334 3.35 1.43 15.33
C SER A 334 1.99 1.31 14.65
N THR A 335 1.89 1.72 13.37
CA THR A 335 0.68 1.65 12.54
C THR A 335 0.94 0.81 11.28
N PRO A 336 -0.09 0.12 10.74
CA PRO A 336 0.05 -0.78 9.60
C PRO A 336 0.04 -0.01 8.27
N ILE A 337 0.85 1.04 8.16
CA ILE A 337 0.88 1.92 6.98
C ILE A 337 2.04 1.59 6.04
N GLU A 338 1.74 1.30 4.78
CA GLU A 338 2.75 1.21 3.74
C GLU A 338 3.30 2.62 3.42
N ARG A 339 2.43 3.55 3.01
CA ARG A 339 2.82 4.91 2.64
C ARG A 339 1.86 6.01 3.11
N LEU A 340 2.37 7.16 3.55
CA LEU A 340 1.56 8.35 3.89
C LEU A 340 1.01 9.00 2.62
N ASP A 341 1.76 8.98 1.52
CA ASP A 341 1.27 9.44 0.21
C ASP A 341 -0.07 8.77 -0.20
N GLY A 342 -0.22 7.49 0.18
CA GLY A 342 -1.40 6.67 -0.02
C GLY A 342 -2.28 6.48 1.21
N ALA A 343 -2.17 7.33 2.24
CA ALA A 343 -2.89 7.16 3.52
C ALA A 343 -4.40 6.96 3.35
N LYS A 344 -5.03 7.58 2.33
CA LYS A 344 -6.45 7.41 1.99
C LYS A 344 -6.85 5.96 1.64
N PHE A 345 -5.90 5.09 1.32
CA PHE A 345 -6.13 3.68 0.99
C PHE A 345 -5.86 2.74 2.16
N ALA A 346 -5.22 3.23 3.22
CA ALA A 346 -4.93 2.49 4.44
C ALA A 346 -5.94 2.81 5.57
N SER A 347 -7.11 3.35 5.21
CA SER A 347 -8.24 3.67 6.11
C SER A 347 -7.82 4.49 7.35
N VAL A 348 -8.47 4.27 8.49
CA VAL A 348 -8.25 4.98 9.75
C VAL A 348 -6.79 4.94 10.22
N PRO A 349 -6.06 3.81 10.21
CA PRO A 349 -4.66 3.79 10.67
C PRO A 349 -3.74 4.64 9.78
N GLY A 350 -3.96 4.62 8.45
CA GLY A 350 -3.18 5.42 7.52
C GLY A 350 -3.35 6.93 7.72
N LEU A 351 -4.60 7.37 7.86
CA LEU A 351 -4.93 8.78 8.11
C LEU A 351 -4.48 9.25 9.49
N GLY A 352 -4.58 8.41 10.52
CA GLY A 352 -4.09 8.74 11.86
C GLY A 352 -2.59 9.03 11.88
N SER A 353 -1.78 8.22 11.19
CA SER A 353 -0.35 8.50 11.02
C SER A 353 -0.10 9.81 10.27
N LEU A 354 -0.82 10.06 9.16
CA LEU A 354 -0.69 11.31 8.41
C LEU A 354 -1.02 12.52 9.30
N GLN A 355 -2.12 12.47 10.04
CA GLN A 355 -2.54 13.53 10.96
C GLN A 355 -1.44 13.86 11.97
N GLN A 356 -0.72 12.88 12.52
CA GLN A 356 0.40 13.14 13.45
C GLN A 356 1.54 13.96 12.83
N PHE A 357 1.93 13.65 11.58
CA PHE A 357 2.94 14.43 10.86
C PHE A 357 2.47 15.86 10.57
N LEU A 358 1.18 16.04 10.27
CA LEU A 358 0.60 17.34 9.96
C LEU A 358 0.36 18.20 11.20
N THR A 359 0.05 17.56 12.33
CA THR A 359 -0.12 18.20 13.64
C THR A 359 1.21 18.64 14.21
N ASN A 360 2.25 17.80 14.11
CA ASN A 360 3.56 18.05 14.72
C ASN A 360 4.70 18.26 13.68
N PRO A 361 4.58 19.18 12.71
CA PRO A 361 5.56 19.34 11.64
C PRO A 361 6.94 19.79 12.12
N GLN A 362 7.01 20.50 13.25
CA GLN A 362 8.26 21.00 13.83
C GLN A 362 9.17 19.85 14.29
N ARG A 363 8.58 18.74 14.76
CA ARG A 363 9.31 17.51 15.16
C ARG A 363 10.07 16.91 13.99
N TYR A 364 9.50 16.98 12.78
CA TYR A 364 10.07 16.39 11.57
C TYR A 364 10.74 17.41 10.64
N GLN A 365 10.79 18.69 11.03
CA GLN A 365 11.24 19.79 10.17
C GLN A 365 10.52 19.78 8.81
N LEU A 366 9.24 19.39 8.81
CA LEU A 366 8.40 19.28 7.62
C LEU A 366 7.79 20.64 7.31
N LYS A 367 8.21 21.29 6.22
CA LYS A 367 7.74 22.64 5.87
C LYS A 367 6.86 22.67 4.63
N TYR A 368 7.14 21.82 3.64
CA TYR A 368 6.46 21.84 2.34
C TYR A 368 5.73 20.53 2.07
N ILE A 369 4.52 20.64 1.54
CA ILE A 369 3.73 19.48 1.11
C ILE A 369 3.27 19.69 -0.33
N PHE A 370 3.58 18.73 -1.19
CA PHE A 370 3.15 18.71 -2.58
C PHE A 370 1.93 17.81 -2.72
N VAL A 371 0.80 18.42 -3.08
CA VAL A 371 -0.51 17.75 -3.13
C VAL A 371 -0.95 17.63 -4.58
N ASN A 372 -1.12 16.40 -5.03
CA ASN A 372 -1.69 16.04 -6.32
C ASN A 372 -3.13 15.49 -6.19
N ASP A 373 -3.57 15.21 -4.96
CA ASP A 373 -4.91 14.71 -4.66
C ASP A 373 -5.65 15.64 -3.70
N ALA A 374 -6.72 16.24 -4.19
CA ALA A 374 -7.55 17.19 -3.44
C ALA A 374 -8.12 16.59 -2.15
N PHE A 375 -8.27 15.26 -2.04
CA PHE A 375 -8.76 14.54 -0.85
C PHE A 375 -8.12 15.04 0.47
N TYR A 376 -6.84 15.41 0.44
CA TYR A 376 -6.07 15.83 1.63
C TYR A 376 -6.17 17.33 1.94
N GLU A 377 -6.66 18.16 1.01
CA GLU A 377 -6.66 19.63 1.15
C GLU A 377 -7.44 20.13 2.38
N PRO A 378 -8.65 19.62 2.71
CA PRO A 378 -9.36 20.07 3.90
C PRO A 378 -8.59 19.80 5.20
N LEU A 379 -7.93 18.63 5.30
CA LEU A 379 -7.11 18.29 6.46
C LEU A 379 -5.94 19.26 6.62
N LEU A 380 -5.24 19.57 5.53
CA LEU A 380 -4.13 20.54 5.55
C LEU A 380 -4.60 21.92 6.02
N PHE A 381 -5.69 22.42 5.44
CA PHE A 381 -6.25 23.72 5.81
C PHE A 381 -6.63 23.78 7.31
N PHE A 382 -7.36 22.78 7.81
CA PHE A 382 -7.81 22.79 9.20
C PHE A 382 -6.70 22.50 10.20
N ALA A 383 -5.67 21.75 9.82
CA ALA A 383 -4.43 21.58 10.58
C ALA A 383 -3.53 22.84 10.55
N GLY A 384 -3.96 23.91 9.87
CA GLY A 384 -3.30 25.21 9.83
C GLY A 384 -2.18 25.35 8.79
N TRP A 385 -2.15 24.50 7.78
CA TRP A 385 -1.28 24.71 6.61
C TRP A 385 -1.89 25.78 5.71
N HIS A 386 -1.06 26.59 5.05
CA HIS A 386 -1.52 27.58 4.09
C HIS A 386 -1.05 27.26 2.68
N ARG A 387 -1.85 27.71 1.73
CA ARG A 387 -1.69 27.42 0.31
C ARG A 387 -0.82 28.47 -0.35
N LEU A 388 0.28 28.05 -1.00
CA LEU A 388 1.16 28.98 -1.74
C LEU A 388 0.70 29.20 -3.18
N GLY A 389 0.30 28.14 -3.86
CA GLY A 389 -0.13 28.21 -5.26
C GLY A 389 0.11 26.91 -6.03
N LEU A 390 -0.40 26.86 -7.25
CA LEU A 390 -0.19 25.75 -8.18
C LEU A 390 1.14 25.95 -8.91
N LEU A 391 1.90 24.87 -9.03
CA LEU A 391 3.07 24.81 -9.92
C LEU A 391 2.62 24.57 -11.36
N ASP A 392 3.53 24.76 -12.33
CA ASP A 392 3.27 24.57 -13.77
C ASP A 392 2.80 23.15 -14.16
N ASN A 393 2.92 22.18 -13.25
CA ASN A 393 2.49 20.79 -13.40
C ASN A 393 1.16 20.49 -12.69
N ASP A 394 0.38 21.51 -12.33
CA ASP A 394 -0.90 21.41 -11.59
C ASP A 394 -0.79 20.82 -10.17
N VAL A 395 0.42 20.73 -9.61
CA VAL A 395 0.63 20.29 -8.23
C VAL A 395 0.49 21.47 -7.28
N GLN A 396 -0.33 21.30 -6.25
CA GLN A 396 -0.57 22.31 -5.24
C GLN A 396 0.51 22.28 -4.16
N VAL A 397 1.11 23.44 -3.87
CA VAL A 397 2.09 23.59 -2.78
C VAL A 397 1.42 24.14 -1.53
N TRP A 398 1.66 23.47 -0.41
CA TRP A 398 1.26 23.89 0.93
C TRP A 398 2.51 24.12 1.80
N GLU A 399 2.45 25.13 2.65
CA GLU A 399 3.53 25.50 3.55
C GLU A 399 3.04 25.60 5.00
N ARG A 400 3.94 25.30 5.93
CA ARG A 400 3.82 25.65 7.35
C ARG A 400 4.91 26.65 7.75
N ALA A 401 4.53 27.87 8.13
CA ALA A 401 5.48 28.94 8.42
C ALA A 401 6.32 28.71 9.70
N ASP A 402 5.77 28.05 10.72
CA ASP A 402 6.37 27.94 12.05
C ASP A 402 7.27 26.72 12.25
N VAL A 403 8.01 26.32 11.21
CA VAL A 403 8.85 25.12 11.21
C VAL A 403 10.34 25.50 11.16
N PRO A 404 11.16 25.09 12.15
CA PRO A 404 12.59 25.34 12.11
C PRO A 404 13.26 24.57 10.98
N PRO A 405 14.32 25.12 10.37
CA PRO A 405 15.10 24.41 9.37
C PRO A 405 15.78 23.17 9.97
N LEU A 406 16.25 22.29 9.09
CA LEU A 406 17.11 21.17 9.49
C LEU A 406 18.34 21.67 10.27
N PRO A 407 18.78 20.91 11.28
CA PRO A 407 20.00 21.26 12.01
C PRO A 407 21.19 21.27 11.05
N ALA A 408 22.15 22.17 11.30
CA ALA A 408 23.33 22.35 10.44
C ALA A 408 24.16 21.05 10.24
N ALA A 409 24.09 20.13 11.21
CA ALA A 409 24.63 18.78 11.10
C ALA A 409 23.52 17.78 11.42
N ILE A 410 23.14 16.99 10.42
CA ILE A 410 22.24 15.85 10.62
C ILE A 410 23.09 14.71 11.17
N PRO A 411 22.70 14.08 12.31
CA PRO A 411 23.43 12.94 12.84
C PRO A 411 23.47 11.79 11.82
N GLU A 412 24.63 11.54 11.23
CA GLU A 412 24.85 10.40 10.36
C GLU A 412 25.37 9.21 11.16
N GLN A 413 24.82 8.02 10.89
CA GLN A 413 25.38 6.79 11.44
C GLN A 413 26.69 6.49 10.71
N ALA A 414 27.82 6.69 11.39
CA ALA A 414 29.13 6.42 10.83
C ALA A 414 29.38 4.90 10.72
N TYR A 415 29.23 4.37 9.50
CA TYR A 415 29.63 2.99 9.22
C TYR A 415 31.14 2.89 8.94
N PRO A 416 31.81 1.79 9.34
CA PRO A 416 33.22 1.56 9.03
C PRO A 416 33.50 1.65 7.52
N ASP A 417 34.67 2.16 7.14
CA ASP A 417 35.07 2.34 5.74
C ASP A 417 34.95 1.06 4.91
N TRP A 418 35.30 -0.09 5.49
CA TRP A 418 35.19 -1.36 4.81
C TRP A 418 33.73 -1.72 4.47
N GLN A 419 32.74 -1.39 5.31
CA GLN A 419 31.33 -1.63 5.01
C GLN A 419 30.85 -0.74 3.87
N ARG A 420 31.23 0.55 3.92
CA ARG A 420 30.89 1.53 2.88
C ARG A 420 31.49 1.15 1.52
N LEU A 421 32.77 0.79 1.51
CA LEU A 421 33.46 0.32 0.31
C LEU A 421 32.86 -0.99 -0.21
N MET A 422 32.58 -1.97 0.66
CA MET A 422 31.94 -3.22 0.23
C MET A 422 30.56 -2.96 -0.39
N TRP A 423 29.73 -2.12 0.21
CA TRP A 423 28.39 -1.78 -0.30
C TRP A 423 28.44 -1.03 -1.63
N GLY A 424 29.39 -0.11 -1.80
CA GLY A 424 29.57 0.63 -3.05
C GLY A 424 30.22 -0.19 -4.18
N ILE A 425 31.06 -1.18 -3.85
CA ILE A 425 31.85 -1.91 -4.87
C ILE A 425 31.25 -3.27 -5.20
N LEU A 426 30.88 -4.10 -4.22
CA LEU A 426 30.51 -5.51 -4.48
C LEU A 426 29.21 -5.67 -5.29
N PRO A 427 28.09 -5.03 -4.93
CA PRO A 427 26.86 -5.09 -5.72
C PRO A 427 27.06 -4.59 -7.16
N ILE A 428 27.74 -3.44 -7.33
CA ILE A 428 27.97 -2.82 -8.64
C ILE A 428 28.92 -3.68 -9.50
N SER A 429 29.96 -4.25 -8.89
CA SER A 429 30.92 -5.11 -9.59
C SER A 429 30.37 -6.48 -9.99
N SER A 430 29.20 -6.89 -9.52
CA SER A 430 28.56 -8.16 -9.92
C SER A 430 28.34 -8.26 -11.44
N LEU A 431 27.95 -7.17 -12.11
CA LEU A 431 27.76 -7.11 -13.57
C LEU A 431 29.06 -7.27 -14.36
N PRO A 432 30.13 -6.48 -14.12
CA PRO A 432 31.40 -6.69 -14.81
C PRO A 432 32.02 -8.05 -14.46
N LEU A 433 31.87 -8.56 -13.23
CA LEU A 433 32.30 -9.91 -12.86
C LEU A 433 31.55 -10.99 -13.66
N LEU A 434 30.25 -10.80 -13.92
CA LEU A 434 29.50 -11.67 -14.82
C LEU A 434 30.04 -11.61 -16.25
N LEU A 435 30.24 -10.42 -16.82
CA LEU A 435 30.80 -10.28 -18.16
C LEU A 435 32.18 -10.94 -18.27
N LEU A 436 33.00 -10.77 -17.23
CA LEU A 436 34.32 -11.39 -17.11
C LEU A 436 34.21 -12.92 -17.04
N ALA A 437 33.30 -13.45 -16.21
CA ALA A 437 33.06 -14.88 -16.10
C ALA A 437 32.59 -15.48 -17.43
N LEU A 438 31.68 -14.81 -18.15
CA LEU A 438 31.22 -15.23 -19.47
C LEU A 438 32.36 -15.19 -20.50
N PHE A 439 33.19 -14.14 -20.50
CA PHE A 439 34.34 -14.03 -21.40
C PHE A 439 35.38 -15.12 -21.13
N PHE A 440 35.81 -15.32 -19.88
CA PHE A 440 36.81 -16.34 -19.56
C PHE A 440 36.31 -17.75 -19.80
N THR A 441 35.05 -18.04 -19.46
CA THR A 441 34.48 -19.39 -19.63
C THR A 441 34.12 -19.71 -21.08
N GLY A 442 33.75 -18.70 -21.88
CA GLY A 442 33.39 -18.84 -23.28
C GLY A 442 34.58 -18.76 -24.25
N VAL A 443 35.61 -17.97 -23.94
CA VAL A 443 36.72 -17.69 -24.87
C VAL A 443 38.03 -18.32 -24.40
N VAL A 444 38.33 -18.27 -23.11
CA VAL A 444 39.67 -18.58 -22.58
C VAL A 444 39.78 -20.04 -22.12
N PHE A 445 38.84 -20.54 -21.31
CA PHE A 445 38.84 -21.93 -20.85
C PHE A 445 38.75 -22.99 -21.95
N PRO A 446 38.02 -22.79 -23.06
CA PRO A 446 38.04 -23.73 -24.18
C PRO A 446 39.37 -23.76 -24.93
N ARG A 447 40.18 -22.69 -24.83
CA ARG A 447 41.45 -22.51 -25.56
C ARG A 447 42.70 -22.80 -24.72
N LEU A 448 42.58 -22.82 -23.40
CA LEU A 448 43.66 -23.18 -22.49
C LEU A 448 43.84 -24.72 -22.40
N PRO A 449 45.06 -25.27 -22.54
CA PRO A 449 45.33 -26.68 -22.36
C PRO A 449 45.41 -27.03 -20.87
N LEU A 450 44.33 -26.78 -20.12
CA LEU A 450 44.21 -27.04 -18.67
C LEU A 450 44.20 -28.54 -18.32
N ALA A 451 44.25 -29.43 -19.31
CA ALA A 451 44.36 -30.87 -19.11
C ALA A 451 45.64 -31.30 -18.36
N ARG A 452 46.63 -30.41 -18.19
CA ARG A 452 47.94 -30.74 -17.59
C ARG A 452 48.14 -30.32 -16.12
N LEU A 453 47.25 -29.54 -15.51
CA LEU A 453 47.47 -28.98 -14.17
C LEU A 453 46.85 -29.77 -13.00
N SER A 454 46.00 -30.77 -13.24
CA SER A 454 45.36 -31.56 -12.15
C SER A 454 46.00 -32.95 -11.97
N HIS A 455 47.30 -33.02 -11.62
CA HIS A 455 47.98 -34.31 -11.44
C HIS A 455 47.78 -34.99 -10.07
N ARG A 456 47.12 -34.37 -9.08
CA ARG A 456 46.89 -35.01 -7.76
C ARG A 456 45.70 -35.99 -7.78
N ARG A 457 45.97 -37.29 -7.57
CA ARG A 457 45.00 -38.42 -7.67
C ARG A 457 43.76 -38.29 -6.75
N TRP A 458 43.91 -37.71 -5.57
CA TRP A 458 42.81 -37.57 -4.59
C TRP A 458 41.70 -36.58 -4.98
N LEU A 459 42.02 -35.52 -5.74
CA LEU A 459 41.06 -34.50 -6.17
C LEU A 459 40.23 -34.98 -7.37
N ARG A 460 40.76 -35.95 -8.15
CA ARG A 460 40.03 -36.54 -9.28
C ARG A 460 38.77 -37.28 -8.85
N PHE A 461 38.79 -37.96 -7.71
CA PHE A 461 37.64 -38.70 -7.18
C PHE A 461 36.44 -37.77 -6.89
N TRP A 462 36.71 -36.56 -6.40
CA TRP A 462 35.68 -35.57 -6.06
C TRP A 462 35.23 -34.71 -7.25
N TRP A 463 36.11 -34.51 -8.26
CA TRP A 463 35.92 -33.50 -9.30
C TRP A 463 35.48 -34.02 -10.67
N ARG A 464 35.79 -35.28 -11.04
CA ARG A 464 35.63 -35.75 -12.43
C ARG A 464 34.95 -37.13 -12.48
N ASP A 465 33.71 -37.17 -12.96
CA ASP A 465 33.17 -38.40 -13.55
C ASP A 465 33.89 -38.58 -14.90
N ALA A 466 34.83 -39.53 -14.93
CA ALA A 466 35.58 -39.84 -16.13
C ALA A 466 34.65 -40.47 -17.18
N ASN A 467 34.53 -39.80 -18.33
CA ASN A 467 34.08 -40.35 -19.61
C ASN A 467 32.70 -41.03 -19.63
N SER A 468 31.66 -40.34 -19.18
CA SER A 468 30.31 -40.62 -19.69
C SER A 468 30.09 -39.80 -20.96
N PRO A 469 29.84 -40.41 -22.13
CA PRO A 469 29.48 -39.65 -23.34
C PRO A 469 28.22 -38.83 -23.07
N PRO A 470 28.00 -37.71 -23.79
CA PRO A 470 26.74 -37.00 -23.70
C PRO A 470 25.66 -37.93 -24.23
N ARG A 471 24.98 -38.65 -23.34
CA ARG A 471 23.59 -38.96 -23.61
C ARG A 471 22.92 -37.59 -23.53
N ALA A 472 22.62 -37.01 -24.69
CA ALA A 472 21.46 -36.13 -24.76
C ALA A 472 20.39 -36.88 -23.98
N LEU A 473 19.84 -36.25 -22.94
CA LEU A 473 18.62 -36.77 -22.36
C LEU A 473 17.75 -37.03 -23.59
N PRO A 474 17.31 -38.27 -23.81
CA PRO A 474 15.97 -38.35 -24.26
C PRO A 474 15.22 -37.66 -23.10
N LEU A 475 14.89 -36.39 -23.27
CA LEU A 475 13.56 -35.93 -22.94
C LEU A 475 12.60 -36.71 -23.86
N VAL A 476 12.71 -38.04 -23.92
CA VAL A 476 11.61 -38.95 -24.10
C VAL A 476 10.93 -38.90 -22.74
N MET A 477 10.34 -37.73 -22.47
CA MET A 477 9.00 -37.66 -21.97
C MET A 477 8.21 -38.44 -23.00
N GLU A 478 8.19 -39.77 -22.87
CA GLU A 478 7.54 -40.66 -23.82
C GLU A 478 6.12 -40.12 -23.98
N ASN A 479 5.76 -39.62 -25.17
CA ASN A 479 4.52 -38.86 -25.40
C ASN A 479 3.23 -39.67 -25.15
N THR A 480 3.39 -40.87 -24.62
CA THR A 480 2.35 -41.80 -24.26
C THR A 480 1.85 -41.48 -22.85
N LEU A 481 0.74 -40.74 -22.77
CA LEU A 481 -0.21 -40.98 -21.68
C LEU A 481 -0.67 -42.44 -21.80
N PRO A 482 -0.58 -43.29 -20.76
CA PRO A 482 -1.29 -44.56 -20.77
C PRO A 482 -2.79 -44.25 -20.59
N LEU A 483 -3.42 -43.80 -21.67
CA LEU A 483 -4.87 -43.86 -21.86
C LEU A 483 -5.24 -45.22 -22.47
N GLU A 484 -4.39 -46.23 -22.27
CA GLU A 484 -4.69 -47.65 -22.55
C GLU A 484 -5.72 -48.13 -21.52
N GLY A 485 -6.99 -47.93 -21.85
CA GLY A 485 -8.09 -48.40 -21.02
C GLY A 485 -9.41 -47.67 -21.29
N MET A 486 -9.36 -46.43 -21.75
CA MET A 486 -10.56 -45.69 -22.14
C MET A 486 -10.89 -45.94 -23.61
N ARG A 487 -11.28 -47.18 -23.95
CA ARG A 487 -11.95 -47.44 -25.25
C ARG A 487 -13.41 -46.99 -25.12
N PRO A 488 -13.83 -45.87 -25.72
CA PRO A 488 -15.23 -45.45 -25.63
C PRO A 488 -16.04 -46.33 -26.59
N LEU A 489 -17.16 -46.90 -26.11
CA LEU A 489 -18.08 -47.67 -26.95
C LEU A 489 -18.54 -46.82 -28.16
N ALA A 490 -18.38 -47.36 -29.38
CA ALA A 490 -18.57 -46.63 -30.63
C ALA A 490 -19.96 -46.00 -30.81
N ARG A 491 -21.02 -46.60 -30.25
CA ARG A 491 -22.40 -46.09 -30.32
C ARG A 491 -22.71 -44.96 -29.32
N VAL A 492 -21.89 -44.79 -28.30
CA VAL A 492 -22.07 -43.78 -27.24
C VAL A 492 -21.32 -42.46 -27.57
N ARG A 493 -20.48 -42.45 -28.62
CA ARG A 493 -19.64 -41.31 -29.02
C ARG A 493 -20.43 -40.06 -29.39
N TRP A 494 -21.50 -40.20 -30.17
CA TRP A 494 -22.34 -39.06 -30.56
C TRP A 494 -23.18 -38.53 -29.37
N LEU A 495 -23.71 -39.42 -28.54
CA LEU A 495 -24.46 -39.05 -27.33
C LEU A 495 -23.58 -38.37 -26.28
N VAL A 496 -22.36 -38.85 -26.05
CA VAL A 496 -21.39 -38.20 -25.14
C VAL A 496 -20.90 -36.87 -25.70
N ARG A 497 -20.72 -36.73 -27.02
CA ARG A 497 -20.39 -35.45 -27.66
C ARG A 497 -21.51 -34.43 -27.49
N LEU A 498 -22.75 -34.82 -27.77
CA LEU A 498 -23.91 -33.95 -27.59
C LEU A 498 -24.15 -33.64 -26.11
N ALA A 499 -23.98 -34.60 -25.21
CA ALA A 499 -24.11 -34.38 -23.78
C ALA A 499 -23.02 -33.45 -23.25
N ALA A 500 -21.74 -33.68 -23.59
CA ALA A 500 -20.65 -32.83 -23.15
C ALA A 500 -20.73 -31.42 -23.75
N LEU A 501 -21.03 -31.30 -25.05
CA LEU A 501 -21.22 -30.01 -25.70
C LEU A 501 -22.46 -29.29 -25.15
N GLY A 502 -23.57 -30.00 -24.96
CA GLY A 502 -24.79 -29.46 -24.37
C GLY A 502 -24.61 -29.04 -22.91
N LEU A 503 -23.76 -29.74 -22.15
CA LEU A 503 -23.47 -29.42 -20.75
C LEU A 503 -22.50 -28.22 -20.66
N VAL A 504 -21.52 -28.12 -21.55
CA VAL A 504 -20.65 -26.93 -21.64
C VAL A 504 -21.43 -25.71 -22.13
N LEU A 505 -22.18 -25.83 -23.23
CA LEU A 505 -23.01 -24.74 -23.74
C LEU A 505 -24.11 -24.37 -22.75
N GLY A 506 -24.71 -25.35 -22.07
CA GLY A 506 -25.68 -25.14 -21.01
C GLY A 506 -25.06 -24.42 -19.81
N ALA A 507 -23.88 -24.83 -19.34
CA ALA A 507 -23.18 -24.16 -18.25
C ALA A 507 -22.72 -22.75 -18.62
N VAL A 508 -22.26 -22.53 -19.86
CA VAL A 508 -21.90 -21.20 -20.36
C VAL A 508 -23.14 -20.32 -20.53
N ALA A 509 -24.23 -20.84 -21.08
CA ALA A 509 -25.48 -20.11 -21.23
C ALA A 509 -26.11 -19.78 -19.88
N LEU A 510 -26.17 -20.73 -18.95
CA LEU A 510 -26.62 -20.51 -17.58
C LEU A 510 -25.71 -19.54 -16.84
N GLY A 511 -24.39 -19.66 -17.00
CA GLY A 511 -23.43 -18.74 -16.40
C GLY A 511 -23.53 -17.32 -16.95
N LEU A 512 -23.71 -17.17 -18.26
CA LEU A 512 -23.95 -15.86 -18.89
C LEU A 512 -25.30 -15.29 -18.50
N GLN A 513 -26.34 -16.12 -18.41
CA GLN A 513 -27.67 -15.70 -17.97
C GLN A 513 -27.65 -15.25 -16.50
N GLN A 514 -27.05 -16.05 -15.62
CA GLN A 514 -26.84 -15.74 -14.21
C GLN A 514 -26.05 -14.44 -14.07
N TYR A 515 -24.94 -14.31 -14.81
CA TYR A 515 -24.13 -13.10 -14.81
C TYR A 515 -24.94 -11.88 -15.30
N GLN A 516 -25.70 -12.00 -16.38
CA GLN A 516 -26.56 -10.91 -16.86
C GLN A 516 -27.63 -10.52 -15.83
N GLN A 517 -28.26 -11.51 -15.18
CA GLN A 517 -29.25 -11.27 -14.13
C GLN A 517 -28.63 -10.59 -12.91
N GLU A 518 -27.47 -11.06 -12.45
CA GLU A 518 -26.72 -10.45 -11.35
C GLU A 518 -26.32 -9.02 -11.68
N GLN A 519 -25.83 -8.76 -12.90
CA GLN A 519 -25.42 -7.42 -13.33
C GLN A 519 -26.58 -6.45 -13.53
N GLN A 520 -27.79 -6.95 -13.73
CA GLN A 520 -29.02 -6.14 -13.87
C GLN A 520 -29.85 -6.12 -12.59
N SER A 521 -29.40 -6.76 -11.51
CA SER A 521 -30.11 -6.77 -10.24
C SER A 521 -30.20 -5.36 -9.64
N PRO A 522 -31.26 -5.05 -8.86
CA PRO A 522 -31.38 -3.76 -8.16
C PRO A 522 -30.14 -3.41 -7.34
N GLU A 523 -29.57 -4.40 -6.65
CA GLU A 523 -28.35 -4.26 -5.86
C GLU A 523 -27.14 -3.89 -6.74
N ALA A 524 -26.93 -4.58 -7.87
CA ALA A 524 -25.82 -4.28 -8.76
C ALA A 524 -25.90 -2.89 -9.38
N ILE A 525 -27.11 -2.37 -9.65
CA ILE A 525 -27.31 -1.00 -10.13
C ILE A 525 -26.86 0.01 -9.08
N LEU A 526 -27.22 -0.19 -7.80
CA LEU A 526 -26.77 0.65 -6.70
C LEU A 526 -25.25 0.59 -6.52
N ILE A 527 -24.66 -0.61 -6.53
CA ILE A 527 -23.19 -0.77 -6.43
C ILE A 527 -22.49 0.02 -7.54
N ARG A 528 -22.93 -0.12 -8.79
CA ARG A 528 -22.34 0.60 -9.93
C ARG A 528 -22.54 2.10 -9.87
N TYR A 529 -23.72 2.55 -9.44
CA TYR A 529 -24.00 3.96 -9.23
C TYR A 529 -23.02 4.59 -8.22
N TYR A 530 -22.83 3.94 -7.07
CA TYR A 530 -21.90 4.40 -6.05
C TYR A 530 -20.42 4.26 -6.46
N ASP A 531 -20.04 3.23 -7.21
CA ASP A 531 -18.68 3.08 -7.77
C ASP A 531 -18.36 4.22 -8.76
N ASP A 532 -19.31 4.59 -9.62
CA ASP A 532 -19.15 5.71 -10.56
C ASP A 532 -19.09 7.06 -9.84
N LEU A 533 -19.83 7.23 -8.73
CA LEU A 533 -19.69 8.42 -7.88
C LEU A 533 -18.31 8.49 -7.19
N ASP A 534 -17.86 7.40 -6.56
CA ASP A 534 -16.56 7.33 -5.86
C ASP A 534 -15.37 7.56 -6.80
N THR A 535 -15.44 6.96 -7.99
CA THR A 535 -14.39 7.08 -9.01
C THR A 535 -14.49 8.34 -9.87
N ARG A 536 -15.43 9.25 -9.55
CA ARG A 536 -15.69 10.52 -10.25
C ARG A 536 -16.08 10.35 -11.73
N ARG A 537 -16.68 9.23 -12.09
CA ARG A 537 -17.32 8.93 -13.39
C ARG A 537 -18.77 9.42 -13.40
N PHE A 538 -18.94 10.72 -13.18
CA PHE A 538 -20.26 11.31 -12.94
C PHE A 538 -21.19 11.21 -14.16
N ALA A 539 -20.66 11.26 -15.37
CA ALA A 539 -21.48 11.18 -16.58
C ALA A 539 -22.09 9.78 -16.75
N GLU A 540 -21.34 8.75 -16.39
CA GLU A 540 -21.73 7.34 -16.42
C GLU A 540 -22.75 7.01 -15.32
N SER A 541 -22.63 7.63 -14.15
CA SER A 541 -23.59 7.44 -13.05
C SER A 541 -25.04 7.78 -13.45
N TYR A 542 -25.24 8.69 -14.41
CA TYR A 542 -26.55 9.06 -14.94
C TYR A 542 -27.28 7.90 -15.63
N ASP A 543 -26.57 6.95 -16.23
CA ASP A 543 -27.16 5.84 -16.97
C ASP A 543 -27.95 4.85 -16.07
N TYR A 544 -27.75 4.94 -14.76
CA TYR A 544 -28.44 4.16 -13.73
C TYR A 544 -29.68 4.83 -13.17
N LEU A 545 -29.99 6.06 -13.60
CA LEU A 545 -31.12 6.83 -13.12
C LEU A 545 -32.32 6.75 -14.07
N SER A 546 -33.52 6.81 -13.49
CA SER A 546 -34.76 7.10 -14.19
C SER A 546 -35.22 8.49 -13.73
N THR A 547 -35.08 9.49 -14.60
CA THR A 547 -35.34 10.90 -14.25
C THR A 547 -35.81 11.69 -15.48
N GLU A 548 -36.50 12.80 -15.24
CA GLU A 548 -36.85 13.78 -16.28
C GLU A 548 -35.71 14.78 -16.55
N LEU A 549 -34.69 14.83 -15.66
CA LEU A 549 -33.53 15.70 -15.82
C LEU A 549 -32.69 15.28 -17.03
N SER A 550 -32.18 16.26 -17.78
CA SER A 550 -31.11 15.98 -18.74
C SER A 550 -29.80 15.62 -18.03
N GLN A 551 -28.90 14.91 -18.71
CA GLN A 551 -27.58 14.56 -18.16
C GLN A 551 -26.81 15.81 -17.69
N LEU A 552 -26.89 16.93 -18.42
CA LEU A 552 -26.25 18.19 -18.04
C LEU A 552 -26.84 18.78 -16.76
N GLU A 553 -28.17 18.70 -16.60
CA GLU A 553 -28.85 19.14 -15.37
C GLU A 553 -28.49 18.26 -14.19
N TYR A 554 -28.36 16.95 -14.38
CA TYR A 554 -27.88 16.04 -13.35
C TYR A 554 -26.44 16.35 -12.92
N LEU A 555 -25.51 16.54 -13.87
CA LEU A 555 -24.13 16.92 -13.57
C LEU A 555 -24.06 18.27 -12.84
N ARG A 556 -24.88 19.24 -13.25
CA ARG A 556 -25.01 20.52 -12.54
C ARG A 556 -25.56 20.31 -11.13
N TRP A 557 -26.57 19.47 -10.97
CA TRP A 557 -27.14 19.17 -9.66
C TRP A 557 -26.08 18.58 -8.74
N LEU A 558 -25.28 17.61 -9.21
CA LEU A 558 -24.22 16.99 -8.44
C LEU A 558 -23.13 18.01 -8.04
N SER A 559 -22.70 18.84 -8.99
CA SER A 559 -21.74 19.92 -8.75
C SER A 559 -22.23 20.93 -7.70
N LEU A 560 -23.54 21.25 -7.68
CA LEU A 560 -24.13 22.16 -6.70
C LEU A 560 -24.30 21.53 -5.32
N GLN A 561 -24.39 20.20 -5.21
CA GLN A 561 -24.42 19.53 -3.90
C GLN A 561 -23.05 19.60 -3.21
N GLY A 562 -21.96 19.39 -3.96
CA GLY A 562 -20.56 19.63 -3.57
C GLY A 562 -20.16 19.19 -2.14
N GLY A 563 -19.06 19.75 -1.67
CA GLY A 563 -18.64 19.69 -0.27
C GLY A 563 -17.91 18.42 0.17
N LEU A 564 -17.72 18.28 1.49
CA LEU A 564 -16.83 17.29 2.10
C LEU A 564 -17.02 15.87 1.54
N LEU A 565 -18.26 15.39 1.46
CA LEU A 565 -18.53 14.01 1.02
C LEU A 565 -18.47 13.80 -0.50
N ASN A 566 -18.87 14.81 -1.29
CA ASN A 566 -18.89 14.66 -2.75
C ASN A 566 -17.52 14.95 -3.39
N SER A 567 -16.72 15.82 -2.77
CA SER A 567 -15.47 16.31 -3.34
C SER A 567 -14.22 15.70 -2.68
N TYR A 568 -14.29 15.42 -1.37
CA TYR A 568 -13.12 15.11 -0.53
C TYR A 568 -13.25 13.79 0.25
N ALA A 569 -14.16 12.92 -0.17
CA ALA A 569 -14.33 11.61 0.42
C ALA A 569 -14.09 10.47 -0.57
N LYS A 570 -13.87 9.30 0.00
CA LYS A 570 -13.78 8.02 -0.69
C LYS A 570 -14.76 7.05 -0.04
N LEU A 571 -15.47 6.27 -0.84
CA LEU A 571 -16.34 5.22 -0.33
C LEU A 571 -15.51 4.09 0.27
N GLU A 572 -15.76 3.78 1.55
CA GLU A 572 -15.07 2.73 2.29
C GLU A 572 -15.91 1.45 2.32
N ASN A 573 -17.15 1.55 2.80
CA ASN A 573 -18.10 0.43 2.87
C ASN A 573 -19.46 0.82 2.30
N LEU A 574 -20.12 -0.15 1.66
CA LEU A 574 -21.46 0.00 1.12
C LEU A 574 -22.31 -1.20 1.56
N TYR A 575 -23.33 -0.95 2.38
CA TYR A 575 -24.31 -1.95 2.78
C TYR A 575 -25.63 -1.63 2.09
N ILE A 576 -26.17 -2.62 1.38
CA ILE A 576 -27.41 -2.49 0.63
C ILE A 576 -28.38 -3.54 1.14
N GLU A 577 -29.55 -3.09 1.59
CA GLU A 577 -30.67 -3.95 1.95
C GLU A 577 -31.79 -3.68 0.95
N THR A 578 -32.13 -4.69 0.14
CA THR A 578 -33.23 -4.59 -0.83
C THR A 578 -34.48 -5.29 -0.31
N GLY A 579 -35.63 -4.62 -0.43
CA GLY A 579 -36.94 -5.20 -0.13
C GLY A 579 -37.44 -6.11 -1.25
N GLU A 580 -38.59 -6.75 -1.02
CA GLU A 580 -39.25 -7.56 -2.05
C GLU A 580 -39.78 -6.69 -3.19
N ALA A 581 -39.64 -7.18 -4.43
CA ALA A 581 -40.14 -6.48 -5.60
C ALA A 581 -41.68 -6.53 -5.66
N ALA A 582 -42.32 -5.37 -5.57
CA ALA A 582 -43.77 -5.22 -5.70
C ALA A 582 -44.10 -4.34 -6.91
N GLN A 583 -44.88 -4.86 -7.85
CA GLN A 583 -45.37 -4.11 -9.03
C GLN A 583 -44.26 -3.44 -9.88
N GLY A 584 -43.09 -4.09 -10.02
CA GLY A 584 -41.96 -3.52 -10.77
C GLY A 584 -41.23 -2.39 -10.03
N ARG A 585 -41.41 -2.29 -8.71
CA ARG A 585 -40.70 -1.39 -7.81
C ARG A 585 -40.01 -2.17 -6.70
N VAL A 586 -38.82 -1.71 -6.31
CA VAL A 586 -38.04 -2.25 -5.19
C VAL A 586 -37.60 -1.08 -4.33
N GLU A 587 -37.85 -1.14 -3.03
CA GLU A 587 -37.25 -0.21 -2.07
C GLU A 587 -35.90 -0.75 -1.63
N ALA A 588 -34.90 0.11 -1.55
CA ALA A 588 -33.57 -0.23 -1.07
C ALA A 588 -33.10 0.77 -0.02
N GLU A 589 -32.64 0.27 1.12
CA GLU A 589 -31.94 1.07 2.12
C GLU A 589 -30.43 0.89 1.90
N VAL A 590 -29.75 2.01 1.65
CA VAL A 590 -28.31 2.05 1.39
C VAL A 590 -27.64 2.79 2.53
N ARG A 591 -26.72 2.10 3.20
CA ARG A 591 -25.84 2.67 4.22
C ARG A 591 -24.42 2.72 3.64
N ALA A 592 -23.97 3.92 3.31
CA ALA A 592 -22.66 4.18 2.75
C ALA A 592 -21.75 4.83 3.81
N GLN A 593 -20.56 4.28 3.99
CA GLN A 593 -19.52 4.85 4.85
C GLN A 593 -18.48 5.54 3.98
N TRP A 594 -18.37 6.85 4.15
CA TRP A 594 -17.47 7.72 3.39
C TRP A 594 -16.29 8.10 4.27
N LEU A 595 -15.08 7.72 3.84
CA LEU A 595 -13.84 8.11 4.46
C LEU A 595 -13.40 9.47 3.93
N THR A 596 -13.09 10.42 4.80
CA THR A 596 -12.45 11.71 4.47
C THR A 596 -11.13 11.83 5.24
N ALA A 597 -10.27 12.76 4.86
CA ALA A 597 -9.06 13.05 5.62
C ALA A 597 -9.34 13.57 7.07
N LEU A 598 -10.57 13.99 7.35
CA LEU A 598 -11.05 14.49 8.65
C LEU A 598 -11.78 13.42 9.48
N GLY A 599 -12.01 12.23 8.93
CA GLY A 599 -12.75 11.14 9.60
C GLY A 599 -13.77 10.44 8.70
N THR A 600 -14.45 9.44 9.26
CA THR A 600 -15.45 8.63 8.55
C THR A 600 -16.86 9.13 8.82
N TYR A 601 -17.69 9.19 7.78
CA TYR A 601 -19.07 9.67 7.83
C TYR A 601 -20.03 8.60 7.29
N GLU A 602 -21.05 8.28 8.05
CA GLU A 602 -22.12 7.38 7.61
C GLU A 602 -23.27 8.18 6.97
N VAL A 603 -23.68 7.78 5.77
CA VAL A 603 -24.83 8.32 5.06
C VAL A 603 -25.83 7.21 4.80
N ARG A 604 -27.09 7.44 5.20
CA ARG A 604 -28.20 6.52 4.96
C ARG A 604 -29.16 7.15 3.95
N ASN A 605 -29.32 6.48 2.81
CA ASN A 605 -30.25 6.89 1.77
C ASN A 605 -31.26 5.77 1.52
N ARG A 606 -32.50 6.16 1.26
CA ARG A 606 -33.53 5.25 0.75
C ARG A 606 -33.75 5.54 -0.71
N TYR A 607 -33.65 4.51 -1.54
CA TYR A 607 -33.91 4.60 -2.97
C TYR A 607 -35.12 3.75 -3.32
N THR A 608 -35.91 4.25 -4.27
CA THR A 608 -36.87 3.42 -4.99
C THR A 608 -36.25 3.07 -6.33
N LEU A 609 -36.23 1.79 -6.69
CA LEU A 609 -35.83 1.32 -8.01
C LEU A 609 -37.07 0.92 -8.80
N VAL A 610 -37.09 1.28 -10.07
CA VAL A 610 -38.16 0.98 -11.03
C VAL A 610 -37.63 0.09 -12.14
N ASP A 611 -38.42 -0.91 -12.53
CA ASP A 611 -38.11 -1.74 -13.69
C ASP A 611 -38.50 -1.00 -14.97
N THR A 612 -37.52 -0.75 -15.84
CA THR A 612 -37.70 -0.03 -17.10
C THR A 612 -37.37 -0.93 -18.28
N ALA A 613 -37.66 -0.50 -19.51
CA ALA A 613 -37.21 -1.23 -20.71
C ALA A 613 -35.68 -1.40 -20.81
N ARG A 614 -34.90 -0.65 -20.02
CA ARG A 614 -33.43 -0.75 -19.92
C ARG A 614 -32.96 -1.58 -18.70
N GLY A 615 -33.89 -2.21 -17.99
CA GLY A 615 -33.69 -2.90 -16.71
C GLY A 615 -33.97 -1.98 -15.50
N TRP A 616 -33.61 -2.46 -14.31
CA TRP A 616 -33.77 -1.71 -13.06
C TRP A 616 -33.00 -0.38 -13.07
N ARG A 617 -33.64 0.70 -12.61
CA ARG A 617 -33.06 2.04 -12.51
C ARG A 617 -33.50 2.71 -11.22
N ILE A 618 -32.66 3.60 -10.68
CA ILE A 618 -32.97 4.39 -9.50
C ILE A 618 -33.96 5.47 -9.91
N ASP A 619 -35.15 5.48 -9.29
CA ASP A 619 -36.14 6.54 -9.45
C ASP A 619 -35.59 7.83 -8.84
N PHE A 620 -35.24 8.79 -9.70
CA PHE A 620 -34.56 10.02 -9.31
C PHE A 620 -35.43 11.23 -9.65
N ASP A 621 -36.43 11.46 -8.80
CA ASP A 621 -37.36 12.57 -8.88
C ASP A 621 -36.83 13.77 -8.08
N VAL A 622 -36.03 14.61 -8.73
CA VAL A 622 -35.42 15.81 -8.15
C VAL A 622 -35.68 17.00 -9.08
N PRO A 623 -36.08 18.17 -8.55
CA PRO A 623 -36.32 19.34 -9.38
C PRO A 623 -35.04 19.79 -10.11
N PRO A 624 -35.16 20.30 -11.34
CA PRO A 624 -34.00 20.76 -12.10
C PRO A 624 -33.28 21.88 -11.36
N PRO A 625 -31.95 21.84 -11.27
CA PRO A 625 -31.18 22.91 -10.63
C PRO A 625 -31.43 24.24 -11.34
N PRO A 626 -31.38 25.39 -10.64
CA PRO A 626 -31.55 26.68 -11.29
C PRO A 626 -30.46 26.92 -12.36
N PRO A 627 -30.77 27.69 -13.43
CA PRO A 627 -29.76 28.03 -14.43
C PRO A 627 -28.65 28.87 -13.79
N PRO A 628 -27.41 28.78 -14.31
CA PRO A 628 -26.31 29.61 -13.84
C PRO A 628 -26.69 31.09 -14.00
N ARG A 629 -26.48 31.87 -12.94
CA ARG A 629 -26.68 33.31 -12.96
C ARG A 629 -25.33 33.97 -12.82
N GLU A 630 -24.92 34.76 -13.81
CA GLU A 630 -23.80 35.69 -13.66
C GLU A 630 -24.22 36.75 -12.65
N THR A 631 -23.73 36.62 -11.42
CA THR A 631 -23.92 37.64 -10.39
C THR A 631 -22.59 38.30 -10.19
N PHE A 632 -22.45 39.56 -10.62
CA PHE A 632 -21.32 40.38 -10.21
C PHE A 632 -21.48 40.66 -8.71
N VAL A 633 -20.64 40.00 -7.91
CA VAL A 633 -20.58 40.23 -6.47
C VAL A 633 -19.19 40.75 -6.15
N SER A 634 -19.12 41.95 -5.60
CA SER A 634 -17.91 42.48 -4.98
C SER A 634 -18.03 42.30 -3.47
N ALA A 635 -17.09 41.57 -2.86
CA ALA A 635 -16.89 41.58 -1.42
C ALA A 635 -15.54 42.25 -1.11
N ALA A 636 -15.47 42.96 0.01
CA ALA A 636 -14.21 43.48 0.52
C ALA A 636 -13.46 42.33 1.20
N ALA A 637 -12.34 41.88 0.64
CA ALA A 637 -11.46 40.92 1.27
C ALA A 637 -10.39 41.65 2.11
N PRO A 638 -10.07 41.18 3.32
CA PRO A 638 -8.97 41.74 4.10
C PRO A 638 -7.64 41.37 3.42
N ALA A 639 -7.05 42.31 2.69
CA ALA A 639 -5.69 42.18 2.17
C ALA A 639 -4.71 42.67 3.25
N PHE A 640 -3.87 41.77 3.75
CA PHE A 640 -2.82 42.10 4.70
C PHE A 640 -1.47 41.91 4.02
N TYR A 641 -0.67 42.98 3.93
CA TYR A 641 0.69 42.91 3.41
C TYR A 641 1.66 43.02 4.57
N ILE A 642 2.48 41.97 4.75
CA ILE A 642 3.54 41.96 5.74
C ILE A 642 4.83 42.29 5.02
N ASP A 643 5.30 43.53 5.15
CA ASP A 643 6.62 43.98 4.66
C ASP A 643 7.73 43.73 5.69
N LEU A 644 7.48 42.85 6.66
CA LEU A 644 8.53 42.38 7.54
C LEU A 644 9.34 41.36 6.74
N PRO A 645 10.67 41.46 6.70
CA PRO A 645 11.44 40.34 6.20
C PRO A 645 11.03 39.14 7.05
N LEU A 646 10.46 38.11 6.41
CA LEU A 646 10.41 36.76 6.95
C LEU A 646 11.87 36.30 7.03
N VAL A 647 12.62 36.88 7.97
CA VAL A 647 14.00 36.50 8.22
C VAL A 647 13.91 35.01 8.54
N SER A 648 14.70 34.24 7.81
CA SER A 648 14.95 32.84 8.14
C SER A 648 15.14 32.73 9.66
N LEU A 649 14.70 31.62 10.25
CA LEU A 649 14.93 31.31 11.66
C LEU A 649 16.44 31.10 11.95
N GLU A 650 17.31 32.04 11.54
CA GLU A 650 18.68 32.13 11.96
C GLU A 650 18.70 32.61 13.41
N ASP A 651 19.00 31.66 14.29
CA ASP A 651 19.12 31.77 15.75
C ASP A 651 20.19 32.75 16.27
N THR A 652 20.63 33.75 15.49
CA THR A 652 21.74 34.64 15.88
C THR A 652 21.32 36.03 16.37
N THR A 653 20.04 36.41 16.29
CA THR A 653 19.57 37.72 16.79
C THR A 653 18.43 37.59 17.83
N LEU A 654 18.81 37.24 19.06
CA LEU A 654 17.92 37.12 20.25
C LEU A 654 17.00 38.34 20.49
N THR A 655 17.34 39.53 19.98
CA THR A 655 16.55 40.77 20.17
C THR A 655 15.55 41.06 19.04
N GLN A 656 15.73 40.56 17.82
CA GLN A 656 14.79 40.79 16.71
C GLN A 656 13.68 39.72 16.67
N ASN A 657 13.98 38.48 17.08
CA ASN A 657 13.02 37.38 17.12
C ASN A 657 11.90 37.52 18.16
N VAL A 658 12.06 38.37 19.18
CA VAL A 658 11.01 38.67 20.17
C VAL A 658 10.05 39.76 19.68
N LEU A 659 10.53 40.71 18.87
CA LEU A 659 9.72 41.83 18.36
C LEU A 659 8.77 41.41 17.21
N ASN A 660 9.10 40.34 16.49
CA ASN A 660 8.32 39.84 15.35
C ASN A 660 7.27 38.77 15.73
N ARG A 661 7.03 38.52 17.03
CA ARG A 661 6.04 37.55 17.52
C ARG A 661 4.77 38.26 17.95
N ALA A 662 3.62 37.69 17.59
CA ALA A 662 2.33 38.23 17.97
C ALA A 662 2.18 38.21 19.50
N ALA A 663 1.68 39.31 20.08
CA ALA A 663 1.26 39.33 21.48
C ALA A 663 -0.04 38.53 21.62
N LEU A 664 -0.11 37.64 22.62
CA LEU A 664 -1.23 36.72 22.82
C LEU A 664 -1.70 36.74 24.27
N SER A 665 -2.99 36.49 24.48
CA SER A 665 -3.56 36.21 25.81
C SER A 665 -4.08 34.78 25.87
N LEU A 666 -3.80 34.06 26.95
CA LEU A 666 -4.34 32.72 27.21
C LEU A 666 -5.34 32.75 28.37
N GLY A 667 -6.48 32.10 28.19
CA GLY A 667 -7.45 31.83 29.24
C GLY A 667 -7.03 30.65 30.13
N PRO A 668 -7.83 30.32 31.16
CA PRO A 668 -7.59 29.13 31.98
C PRO A 668 -7.61 27.86 31.10
N VAL A 669 -6.73 26.92 31.44
CA VAL A 669 -6.61 25.63 30.75
C VAL A 669 -7.03 24.52 31.69
N GLN A 670 -7.87 23.61 31.20
CA GLN A 670 -8.29 22.41 31.91
C GLN A 670 -7.69 21.16 31.26
N VAL A 671 -7.37 20.17 32.10
CA VAL A 671 -7.01 18.83 31.65
C VAL A 671 -8.25 17.95 31.75
N ILE A 672 -8.70 17.44 30.62
CA ILE A 672 -9.90 16.62 30.51
C ILE A 672 -9.49 15.20 30.11
N TYR A 673 -10.10 14.22 30.77
CA TYR A 673 -9.94 12.81 30.48
C TYR A 673 -11.26 12.20 30.02
N HIS A 674 -11.24 11.53 28.87
CA HIS A 674 -12.36 10.80 28.31
C HIS A 674 -12.02 9.29 28.29
N PRO A 675 -12.40 8.53 29.32
CA PRO A 675 -11.99 7.13 29.48
C PRO A 675 -12.50 6.20 28.36
N GLU A 676 -13.66 6.49 27.79
CA GLU A 676 -14.28 5.65 26.76
C GLU A 676 -13.81 5.98 25.33
N ALA A 677 -12.86 6.91 25.17
CA ALA A 677 -12.39 7.31 23.84
C ALA A 677 -11.35 6.32 23.33
N GLU A 678 -11.58 5.79 22.13
CA GLU A 678 -10.60 4.94 21.44
C GLU A 678 -9.45 5.82 20.90
N ILE A 679 -8.25 5.62 21.43
CA ILE A 679 -7.05 6.40 21.05
C ILE A 679 -6.24 5.72 19.92
N SER A 680 -6.55 4.46 19.61
CA SER A 680 -5.76 3.63 18.71
C SER A 680 -6.67 2.73 17.88
N PHE A 681 -6.14 2.24 16.77
CA PHE A 681 -6.74 1.12 16.04
C PHE A 681 -6.55 -0.17 16.87
N ALA A 682 -7.48 -1.11 16.69
CA ALA A 682 -7.34 -2.47 17.21
C ALA A 682 -6.30 -3.24 16.37
N PRO A 683 -5.17 -3.68 16.94
CA PRO A 683 -4.20 -4.48 16.22
C PRO A 683 -4.75 -5.87 15.94
N GLU A 684 -4.25 -6.48 14.87
CA GLU A 684 -4.47 -7.89 14.60
C GLU A 684 -3.89 -8.76 15.73
N PHE A 685 -4.47 -9.94 15.97
CA PHE A 685 -4.10 -10.77 17.14
C PHE A 685 -2.60 -11.14 17.18
N TYR A 686 -1.94 -11.26 16.02
CA TYR A 686 -0.52 -11.57 15.91
C TYR A 686 0.40 -10.36 16.11
N ASP A 687 -0.15 -9.15 16.14
CA ASP A 687 0.55 -7.92 16.51
C ASP A 687 0.14 -7.44 17.92
N ALA A 688 -0.73 -8.18 18.63
CA ALA A 688 -1.26 -7.80 19.93
C ALA A 688 -0.15 -7.51 20.96
N GLU A 689 0.88 -8.35 21.06
CA GLU A 689 2.02 -8.14 21.97
C GLU A 689 2.79 -6.84 21.70
N ARG A 690 2.74 -6.28 20.47
CA ARG A 690 3.42 -5.02 20.11
C ARG A 690 2.64 -3.77 20.52
N VAL A 691 1.39 -3.95 20.94
CA VAL A 691 0.44 -2.88 21.31
C VAL A 691 -0.11 -3.07 22.73
N GLU A 692 0.03 -4.27 23.30
CA GLU A 692 -0.34 -4.60 24.68
C GLU A 692 0.38 -3.68 25.69
N GLY A 693 -0.36 -3.17 26.66
CA GLY A 693 0.13 -2.23 27.67
C GLY A 693 -0.03 -0.75 27.32
N ARG A 694 -0.48 -0.40 26.10
CA ARG A 694 -0.82 1.00 25.79
C ARG A 694 -2.06 1.46 26.53
N PHE A 695 -2.00 2.68 27.02
CA PHE A 695 -3.11 3.35 27.67
C PHE A 695 -4.35 3.51 26.76
N GLN A 696 -5.54 3.37 27.36
CA GLN A 696 -6.86 3.56 26.72
C GLN A 696 -7.58 4.76 27.33
N GLY A 697 -8.26 5.56 26.51
CA GLY A 697 -8.94 6.80 26.91
C GLY A 697 -8.18 8.08 26.53
N LEU A 698 -8.88 9.11 26.08
CA LEU A 698 -8.27 10.32 25.54
C LEU A 698 -7.98 11.34 26.64
N ILE A 699 -6.72 11.81 26.74
CA ILE A 699 -6.38 13.01 27.53
C ILE A 699 -6.37 14.20 26.57
N SER A 700 -7.05 15.28 26.96
CA SER A 700 -7.13 16.50 26.19
C SER A 700 -6.84 17.74 27.06
N LEU A 701 -6.16 18.74 26.48
CA LEU A 701 -6.03 20.07 27.09
C LEU A 701 -6.99 21.03 26.41
N VAL A 702 -7.84 21.70 27.20
CA VAL A 702 -8.89 22.58 26.71
C VAL A 702 -8.67 23.99 27.26
N GLY A 703 -8.73 24.99 26.39
CA GLY A 703 -8.60 26.39 26.79
C GLY A 703 -8.97 27.36 25.67
N SER A 704 -8.61 28.63 25.82
CA SER A 704 -8.83 29.66 24.79
C SER A 704 -7.66 30.60 24.64
N VAL A 705 -7.40 31.07 23.42
CA VAL A 705 -6.34 32.02 23.09
C VAL A 705 -6.89 33.20 22.31
N ARG A 706 -6.38 34.41 22.60
CA ARG A 706 -6.70 35.65 21.89
C ARG A 706 -5.45 36.24 21.24
N ASN A 707 -5.61 36.78 20.04
CA ASN A 707 -4.58 37.59 19.41
C ASN A 707 -4.65 39.05 19.89
N ASP A 708 -3.68 39.48 20.71
CA ASP A 708 -3.57 40.88 21.16
C ASP A 708 -2.71 41.74 20.22
N SER A 709 -2.07 41.12 19.23
CA SER A 709 -1.28 41.82 18.22
C SER A 709 -2.17 42.72 17.36
N PRO A 710 -1.66 43.89 16.89
CA PRO A 710 -2.34 44.68 15.88
C PRO A 710 -2.37 44.01 14.50
N PHE A 711 -1.66 42.88 14.33
CA PHE A 711 -1.56 42.14 13.08
C PHE A 711 -2.20 40.74 13.20
N PRO A 712 -2.76 40.20 12.11
CA PRO A 712 -3.21 38.82 12.09
C PRO A 712 -2.05 37.85 12.40
N ALA A 713 -2.35 36.77 13.12
CA ALA A 713 -1.35 35.83 13.60
C ALA A 713 -1.76 34.39 13.35
N HIS A 714 -0.82 33.59 12.84
CA HIS A 714 -0.85 32.15 12.89
C HIS A 714 -0.44 31.67 14.28
N ILE A 715 -1.32 30.92 14.93
CA ILE A 715 -1.15 30.41 16.28
C ILE A 715 -0.93 28.89 16.24
N THR A 716 0.10 28.46 16.95
CA THR A 716 0.34 27.07 17.29
C THR A 716 0.28 26.94 18.80
N VAL A 717 -0.61 26.07 19.28
CA VAL A 717 -0.74 25.72 20.70
C VAL A 717 -0.25 24.28 20.86
N THR A 718 0.78 24.10 21.67
CA THR A 718 1.42 22.81 21.94
C THR A 718 1.10 22.40 23.37
N GLY A 719 0.65 21.16 23.57
CA GLY A 719 0.47 20.54 24.86
C GLY A 719 1.61 19.58 25.15
N VAL A 720 2.08 19.57 26.40
CA VAL A 720 3.11 18.64 26.88
C VAL A 720 2.63 18.02 28.19
N LEU A 721 2.66 16.68 28.27
CA LEU A 721 2.39 15.94 29.50
C LEU A 721 3.70 15.50 30.14
N ARG A 722 3.77 15.58 31.47
CA ARG A 722 4.96 15.23 32.25
C ARG A 722 4.66 14.31 33.42
N ASP A 723 5.63 13.48 33.77
CA ASP A 723 5.57 12.63 34.96
C ASP A 723 5.95 13.38 36.24
N ALA A 724 5.99 12.66 37.37
CA ALA A 724 6.30 13.20 38.68
C ALA A 724 7.76 13.66 38.81
N GLU A 725 8.67 13.07 38.03
CA GLU A 725 10.08 13.42 37.92
C GLU A 725 10.30 14.64 37.00
N GLY A 726 9.28 15.05 36.25
CA GLY A 726 9.29 16.18 35.32
C GLY A 726 9.74 15.79 33.90
N GLU A 727 9.94 14.51 33.63
CA GLU A 727 10.25 13.98 32.30
C GLU A 727 9.03 14.07 31.38
N ARG A 728 9.28 14.21 30.08
CA ARG A 728 8.24 14.41 29.08
C ARG A 728 7.64 13.07 28.66
N LEU A 729 6.34 12.89 28.90
CA LEU A 729 5.59 11.70 28.49
C LEU A 729 5.06 11.82 27.05
N ALA A 730 4.48 12.97 26.72
CA ALA A 730 3.83 13.21 25.44
C ALA A 730 3.92 14.69 25.04
N GLU A 731 3.98 14.97 23.75
CA GLU A 731 3.93 16.34 23.20
C GLU A 731 3.17 16.33 21.87
N THR A 732 2.20 17.23 21.72
CA THR A 732 1.45 17.38 20.48
C THR A 732 0.83 18.77 20.35
N ASN A 733 0.55 19.21 19.12
CA ASN A 733 -0.14 20.47 18.85
C ASN A 733 -1.66 20.29 18.78
N ALA A 734 -2.41 21.38 18.95
CA ALA A 734 -3.80 21.43 18.50
C ALA A 734 -3.85 21.27 16.97
N MET A 735 -4.58 20.27 16.48
CA MET A 735 -4.74 19.99 15.05
C MET A 735 -5.86 20.84 14.44
N ASP A 736 -7.11 20.45 14.61
CA ASP A 736 -8.26 21.00 13.91
C ASP A 736 -9.33 21.58 14.85
N HIS A 737 -9.15 21.40 16.16
CA HIS A 737 -9.99 21.96 17.23
C HIS A 737 -9.55 23.37 17.63
N LEU A 738 -8.95 24.12 16.71
CA LEU A 738 -8.42 25.47 16.88
C LEU A 738 -8.63 26.27 15.58
N LEU A 739 -8.83 27.58 15.68
CA LEU A 739 -8.63 28.49 14.56
C LEU A 739 -7.17 28.95 14.54
N HIS A 740 -6.40 28.43 13.58
CA HIS A 740 -4.96 28.73 13.51
C HIS A 740 -4.66 30.17 13.14
N GLN A 741 -5.41 30.78 12.22
CA GLN A 741 -5.17 32.17 11.81
C GLN A 741 -6.18 33.09 12.51
N LEU A 742 -5.71 33.90 13.45
CA LEU A 742 -6.53 34.85 14.20
C LEU A 742 -6.34 36.28 13.71
N LEU A 743 -7.46 36.97 13.50
CA LEU A 743 -7.50 38.42 13.33
C LEU A 743 -7.15 39.13 14.65
N PRO A 744 -6.76 40.42 14.60
CA PRO A 744 -6.56 41.21 15.82
C PRO A 744 -7.79 41.17 16.73
N GLN A 745 -7.57 40.94 18.03
CA GLN A 745 -8.59 40.79 19.08
C GLN A 745 -9.53 39.58 18.93
N GLU A 746 -9.32 38.71 17.95
CA GLU A 746 -10.11 37.48 17.79
C GLU A 746 -9.72 36.46 18.85
N VAL A 747 -10.73 35.78 19.41
CA VAL A 747 -10.57 34.72 20.43
C VAL A 747 -11.00 33.40 19.82
N THR A 748 -10.21 32.35 20.02
CA THR A 748 -10.56 30.98 19.63
C THR A 748 -10.46 30.05 20.84
N PRO A 749 -11.39 29.10 20.99
CA PRO A 749 -11.14 27.94 21.83
C PRO A 749 -10.07 27.05 21.18
N PHE A 750 -9.44 26.21 21.99
CA PHE A 750 -8.57 25.13 21.52
C PHE A 750 -8.80 23.84 22.31
N ARG A 751 -8.64 22.70 21.64
CA ARG A 751 -8.47 21.39 22.26
C ARG A 751 -7.23 20.72 21.68
N ILE A 752 -6.38 20.19 22.54
CA ILE A 752 -5.17 19.44 22.19
C ILE A 752 -5.41 18.00 22.60
N ASP A 753 -5.41 17.08 21.63
CA ASP A 753 -5.69 15.67 21.87
C ASP A 753 -4.40 14.86 21.83
N PHE A 754 -4.10 14.16 22.93
CA PHE A 754 -2.98 13.24 22.97
C PHE A 754 -3.41 11.89 22.42
N MET A 755 -3.07 11.63 21.14
CA MET A 755 -3.45 10.41 20.42
C MET A 755 -2.27 9.72 19.74
N GLY A 756 -2.44 8.45 19.38
CA GLY A 756 -1.44 7.70 18.61
C GLY A 756 -0.12 7.47 19.36
N PRO A 757 1.04 7.48 18.69
CA PRO A 757 2.36 7.27 19.29
C PRO A 757 2.72 8.26 20.38
N ASP A 758 2.18 9.48 20.34
CA ASP A 758 2.42 10.49 21.38
C ASP A 758 1.75 10.09 22.70
N ALA A 759 0.59 9.41 22.65
CA ALA A 759 -0.02 8.80 23.83
C ALA A 759 0.49 7.38 24.12
N ALA A 760 1.13 6.71 23.15
CA ALA A 760 1.51 5.30 23.28
C ALA A 760 2.58 5.02 24.34
N GLN A 761 3.31 6.05 24.80
CA GLN A 761 4.28 5.93 25.90
C GLN A 761 3.62 5.98 27.28
N ILE A 762 2.38 6.46 27.35
CA ILE A 762 1.60 6.48 28.58
C ILE A 762 1.02 5.08 28.76
N LEU A 763 1.27 4.47 29.92
CA LEU A 763 0.70 3.16 30.27
C LEU A 763 -0.51 3.29 31.19
N ASP A 764 -0.54 4.35 32.00
CA ASP A 764 -1.61 4.67 32.96
C ASP A 764 -1.75 6.20 33.10
N VAL A 765 -2.99 6.69 33.23
CA VAL A 765 -3.28 8.12 33.53
C VAL A 765 -2.55 8.57 34.78
N GLY A 766 -2.43 7.69 35.78
CA GLY A 766 -1.79 8.00 37.06
C GLY A 766 -0.31 8.41 36.94
N GLN A 767 0.34 8.15 35.80
CA GLN A 767 1.70 8.60 35.52
C GLN A 767 1.78 10.09 35.21
N VAL A 768 0.69 10.71 34.75
CA VAL A 768 0.65 12.12 34.39
C VAL A 768 0.54 12.95 35.67
N ALA A 769 1.60 13.68 36.01
CA ALA A 769 1.64 14.50 37.22
C ALA A 769 1.44 15.99 36.94
N SER A 770 1.74 16.47 35.72
CA SER A 770 1.53 17.86 35.33
C SER A 770 1.35 18.01 33.83
N ALA A 771 0.77 19.13 33.42
CA ALA A 771 0.65 19.54 32.02
C ALA A 771 1.32 20.90 31.78
N GLU A 772 1.76 21.10 30.56
CA GLU A 772 2.36 22.34 30.09
C GLU A 772 1.74 22.74 28.75
N VAL A 773 1.36 24.00 28.60
CA VAL A 773 0.86 24.57 27.34
C VAL A 773 1.83 25.62 26.83
N VAL A 774 2.35 25.40 25.63
CA VAL A 774 3.24 26.33 24.92
C VAL A 774 2.48 27.00 23.79
N VAL A 775 2.40 28.33 23.80
CA VAL A 775 1.68 29.11 22.78
C VAL A 775 2.67 29.93 21.96
N ARG A 776 2.57 29.83 20.64
CA ARG A 776 3.41 30.59 19.69
C ARG A 776 2.55 31.29 18.66
N GLY A 777 2.80 32.58 18.45
CA GLY A 777 2.14 33.40 17.42
C GLY A 777 3.13 33.97 16.42
N GLN A 778 2.84 33.82 15.12
CA GLN A 778 3.60 34.42 14.03
C GLN A 778 2.69 35.28 13.15
N PRO A 779 3.08 36.51 12.76
CA PRO A 779 2.32 37.29 11.79
C PRO A 779 2.05 36.50 10.51
N THR A 780 0.82 36.56 10.01
CA THR A 780 0.42 35.85 8.77
C THR A 780 -0.48 36.70 7.89
N ALA A 781 -0.37 36.50 6.58
CA ALA A 781 -1.23 37.12 5.57
C ALA A 781 -2.24 36.14 4.96
N TYR A 782 -2.23 34.87 5.39
CA TYR A 782 -2.99 33.79 4.77
C TYR A 782 -4.25 33.42 5.57
N ASN A 783 -5.27 32.90 4.88
CA ASN A 783 -6.49 32.34 5.47
C ASN A 783 -7.25 33.27 6.43
N LEU A 784 -7.31 34.57 6.12
CA LEU A 784 -7.89 35.60 6.99
C LEU A 784 -9.38 35.87 6.77
N GLU A 785 -9.99 35.22 5.77
CA GLU A 785 -11.39 35.45 5.39
C GLU A 785 -12.38 34.90 6.45
N ARG A 786 -13.52 35.58 6.60
CA ARG A 786 -14.58 35.25 7.58
C ARG A 786 -15.97 35.35 6.95
N ASP A 787 -16.21 34.54 5.92
CA ASP A 787 -17.46 34.66 5.14
C ASP A 787 -18.61 33.80 5.65
N LEU A 788 -18.36 32.90 6.61
CA LEU A 788 -19.44 32.20 7.30
C LEU A 788 -20.00 33.05 8.42
N VAL A 789 -21.31 33.24 8.39
CA VAL A 789 -22.07 33.98 9.40
C VAL A 789 -23.18 33.11 9.94
N LEU A 790 -23.46 33.24 11.24
CA LEU A 790 -24.62 32.61 11.87
C LEU A 790 -25.84 33.55 11.75
N LEU A 791 -26.91 33.13 11.08
CA LEU A 791 -28.15 33.94 10.97
C LEU A 791 -29.19 33.63 12.06
N GLY A 792 -28.99 32.54 12.82
CA GLY A 792 -29.86 32.07 13.89
C GLY A 792 -29.36 30.73 14.43
N GLU A 793 -30.06 30.13 15.40
CA GLU A 793 -29.68 28.81 15.92
C GLU A 793 -29.63 27.77 14.80
N GLY A 794 -28.45 27.18 14.60
CA GLY A 794 -28.25 26.12 13.62
C GLY A 794 -28.23 26.57 12.16
N GLN A 795 -28.13 27.86 11.82
CA GLN A 795 -28.14 28.34 10.42
C GLN A 795 -26.84 29.03 10.00
N LEU A 796 -26.05 28.34 9.17
CA LEU A 796 -24.82 28.86 8.55
C LEU A 796 -25.14 29.54 7.23
N TYR A 797 -24.75 30.79 7.08
CA TYR A 797 -24.90 31.57 5.87
C TYR A 797 -23.54 31.92 5.27
N ASN A 798 -23.40 31.72 3.96
CA ASN A 798 -22.22 32.17 3.24
C ASN A 798 -22.43 33.61 2.74
N ALA A 799 -21.81 34.56 3.41
CA ALA A 799 -21.81 35.98 3.05
C ALA A 799 -20.80 36.33 1.95
N GLY A 800 -19.90 35.40 1.61
CA GLY A 800 -18.83 35.58 0.64
C GLY A 800 -19.28 35.44 -0.81
N THR A 801 -18.31 35.55 -1.71
CA THR A 801 -18.50 35.44 -3.17
C THR A 801 -18.19 34.06 -3.72
N GLU A 802 -17.47 33.24 -2.95
CA GLU A 802 -17.01 31.93 -3.35
C GLU A 802 -17.77 30.83 -2.61
N VAL A 803 -17.76 29.63 -3.18
CA VAL A 803 -18.35 28.46 -2.54
C VAL A 803 -17.49 28.09 -1.34
N ILE A 804 -18.15 27.77 -0.23
CA ILE A 804 -17.47 27.21 0.94
C ILE A 804 -17.64 25.71 0.88
N ASP A 805 -16.60 25.02 0.43
CA ASP A 805 -16.60 23.58 0.18
C ASP A 805 -16.77 22.79 1.48
N VAL A 806 -15.96 23.09 2.49
CA VAL A 806 -16.04 22.42 3.80
C VAL A 806 -16.25 23.47 4.89
N PRO A 807 -17.49 23.82 5.20
CA PRO A 807 -17.81 24.62 6.39
C PRO A 807 -17.45 23.86 7.67
N ARG A 808 -16.80 24.54 8.61
CA ARG A 808 -16.44 24.06 9.94
C ARG A 808 -17.08 24.93 11.00
N VAL A 809 -17.64 24.27 12.01
CA VAL A 809 -18.17 24.89 13.23
C VAL A 809 -17.38 24.36 14.42
N LEU A 810 -16.80 25.26 15.20
CA LEU A 810 -16.24 24.96 16.51
C LEU A 810 -17.27 25.38 17.57
N VAL A 811 -17.63 24.46 18.45
CA VAL A 811 -18.59 24.67 19.53
C VAL A 811 -17.86 24.59 20.86
N SER A 812 -17.96 25.66 21.65
CA SER A 812 -17.46 25.73 23.01
C SER A 812 -18.55 25.30 23.98
N HIS A 813 -18.30 24.23 24.71
CA HIS A 813 -19.20 23.75 25.77
C HIS A 813 -18.70 24.28 27.11
N PHE A 814 -19.58 24.93 27.85
CA PHE A 814 -19.28 25.52 29.16
C PHE A 814 -19.91 24.70 30.27
N ALA A 815 -19.21 24.57 31.40
CA ALA A 815 -19.76 24.05 32.65
C ALA A 815 -20.69 25.09 33.31
N GLU A 816 -21.41 24.67 34.36
CA GLU A 816 -22.34 25.56 35.10
C GLU A 816 -21.66 26.78 35.71
N ASP A 817 -20.36 26.68 36.02
CA ASP A 817 -19.54 27.77 36.55
C ASP A 817 -19.00 28.74 35.48
N GLY A 818 -19.34 28.51 34.20
CA GLY A 818 -18.91 29.32 33.06
C GLY A 818 -17.51 28.98 32.53
N THR A 819 -16.85 27.95 33.06
CA THR A 819 -15.55 27.48 32.55
C THR A 819 -15.72 26.65 31.28
N LEU A 820 -14.72 26.68 30.39
CA LEU A 820 -14.74 25.90 29.15
C LEU A 820 -14.47 24.41 29.47
N ALA A 821 -15.50 23.58 29.35
CA ALA A 821 -15.44 22.16 29.66
C ALA A 821 -14.96 21.32 28.47
N TRP A 822 -15.36 21.68 27.24
CA TRP A 822 -15.00 20.93 26.04
C TRP A 822 -15.11 21.78 24.77
N VAL A 823 -14.41 21.36 23.72
CA VAL A 823 -14.51 21.95 22.38
C VAL A 823 -14.83 20.84 21.41
N SER A 824 -15.94 21.01 20.68
CA SER A 824 -16.37 20.07 19.65
C SER A 824 -16.21 20.70 18.27
N VAL A 825 -15.79 19.90 17.29
CA VAL A 825 -15.72 20.31 15.88
C VAL A 825 -16.81 19.59 15.09
N ALA A 826 -17.46 20.31 14.18
CA ALA A 826 -18.37 19.71 13.22
C ALA A 826 -18.10 20.26 11.82
N TYR A 827 -18.07 19.36 10.85
CA TYR A 827 -17.91 19.70 9.44
C TYR A 827 -19.23 19.49 8.71
N SER A 828 -19.64 20.47 7.92
CA SER A 828 -20.79 20.30 7.03
C SER A 828 -20.41 19.35 5.89
N GLN A 829 -21.23 18.32 5.72
CA GLN A 829 -21.06 17.31 4.66
C GLN A 829 -21.22 17.89 3.25
N ARG A 830 -21.95 19.01 3.13
CA ARG A 830 -22.24 19.71 1.87
C ARG A 830 -21.66 21.12 1.87
N ALA A 831 -21.38 21.61 0.68
CA ALA A 831 -20.91 22.97 0.48
C ALA A 831 -22.03 24.00 0.72
N ILE A 832 -21.64 25.24 1.03
CA ILE A 832 -22.55 26.38 1.10
C ILE A 832 -22.22 27.34 -0.03
N LEU A 833 -23.13 27.43 -1.01
CA LEU A 833 -23.00 28.36 -2.13
C LEU A 833 -23.10 29.82 -1.64
N PRO A 834 -22.56 30.78 -2.39
CA PRO A 834 -22.69 32.21 -2.08
C PRO A 834 -24.14 32.61 -1.83
N ARG A 835 -24.38 33.35 -0.75
CA ARG A 835 -25.69 33.85 -0.33
C ARG A 835 -26.74 32.77 -0.07
N GLN A 836 -26.31 31.56 0.23
CA GLN A 836 -27.18 30.49 0.69
C GLN A 836 -26.97 30.20 2.16
N THR A 837 -28.02 29.65 2.76
CA THR A 837 -28.01 29.19 4.14
C THR A 837 -28.09 27.67 4.17
N ARG A 838 -27.36 27.05 5.10
CA ARG A 838 -27.50 25.64 5.43
C ARG A 838 -27.75 25.48 6.92
N VAL A 839 -28.59 24.50 7.24
CA VAL A 839 -28.80 24.09 8.62
C VAL A 839 -27.62 23.22 9.05
N TYR A 840 -27.09 23.46 10.24
CA TYR A 840 -26.13 22.59 10.90
C TYR A 840 -26.70 22.16 12.26
N ALA A 841 -26.36 20.95 12.69
CA ALA A 841 -26.64 20.48 14.04
C ALA A 841 -25.36 20.64 14.88
N PRO A 842 -25.41 21.36 16.03
CA PRO A 842 -24.26 21.43 16.90
C PRO A 842 -23.97 20.05 17.49
N PRO A 843 -22.69 19.62 17.53
CA PRO A 843 -22.31 18.38 18.18
C PRO A 843 -22.66 18.46 19.67
N PRO A 844 -23.21 17.38 20.27
CA PRO A 844 -23.46 17.33 21.70
C PRO A 844 -22.15 17.27 22.49
N LEU A 845 -22.22 17.63 23.77
CA LEU A 845 -21.12 17.38 24.72
C LEU A 845 -20.95 15.86 24.89
N PRO A 846 -19.73 15.30 24.76
CA PRO A 846 -19.50 13.88 25.06
C PRO A 846 -19.86 13.52 26.50
N GLU A 847 -20.42 12.33 26.70
CA GLU A 847 -20.68 11.78 28.04
C GLU A 847 -19.37 11.26 28.67
N GLY A 848 -19.32 11.18 30.00
CA GLY A 848 -18.20 10.55 30.71
C GLY A 848 -16.90 11.36 30.81
N LEU A 849 -16.90 12.65 30.43
CA LEU A 849 -15.75 13.54 30.61
C LEU A 849 -15.41 13.75 32.09
N GLN A 850 -14.12 13.65 32.41
CA GLN A 850 -13.58 13.85 33.76
C GLN A 850 -12.54 14.95 33.74
N THR A 851 -12.66 15.95 34.61
CA THR A 851 -11.60 16.95 34.81
C THR A 851 -10.53 16.37 35.73
N LEU A 852 -9.28 16.34 35.28
CA LEU A 852 -8.14 15.93 36.09
C LEU A 852 -7.57 17.15 36.81
N ASP A 853 -7.45 17.06 38.14
CA ASP A 853 -6.84 18.11 38.97
C ASP A 853 -5.30 18.01 38.89
N LEU A 854 -4.76 18.53 37.78
CA LEU A 854 -3.33 18.54 37.50
C LEU A 854 -2.83 19.98 37.38
N PRO A 855 -1.64 20.30 37.94
CA PRO A 855 -1.03 21.60 37.76
C PRO A 855 -0.72 21.82 36.27
N VAL A 856 -1.24 22.92 35.71
CA VAL A 856 -0.97 23.35 34.34
C VAL A 856 -0.02 24.54 34.35
N THR A 857 1.13 24.39 33.70
CA THR A 857 2.06 25.49 33.46
C THR A 857 1.86 26.04 32.05
N VAL A 858 2.02 27.36 31.89
CA VAL A 858 1.81 28.02 30.60
C VAL A 858 3.09 28.74 30.22
N GLN A 859 3.53 28.56 28.97
CA GLN A 859 4.70 29.21 28.41
C GLN A 859 4.39 29.80 27.03
N GLY A 860 5.07 30.88 26.66
CA GLY A 860 4.94 31.49 25.35
C GLY A 860 5.74 32.77 25.23
N VAL A 861 6.07 33.14 24.00
CA VAL A 861 6.73 34.43 23.71
C VAL A 861 5.64 35.50 23.59
N ASN A 862 5.80 36.63 24.29
CA ASN A 862 4.81 37.73 24.34
C ASN A 862 3.40 37.26 24.77
N LEU A 863 3.34 36.34 25.73
CA LEU A 863 2.10 35.76 26.25
C LEU A 863 1.66 36.42 27.57
N GLN A 864 0.38 36.73 27.70
CA GLN A 864 -0.26 37.19 28.93
C GLN A 864 -1.32 36.17 29.39
N LEU A 865 -1.53 36.05 30.70
CA LEU A 865 -2.61 35.24 31.25
C LEU A 865 -3.83 36.13 31.50
N ALA A 866 -5.00 35.69 31.03
CA ALA A 866 -6.25 36.42 31.13
C ALA A 866 -7.35 35.52 31.72
N GLU A 867 -7.51 35.54 33.04
CA GLU A 867 -8.45 34.65 33.77
C GLU A 867 -9.91 34.77 33.29
N GLY A 868 -10.32 35.93 32.78
CA GLY A 868 -11.67 36.17 32.25
C GLY A 868 -11.83 35.98 30.73
N LEU A 869 -10.84 35.39 30.05
CA LEU A 869 -10.93 35.18 28.60
C LEU A 869 -11.85 34.00 28.28
N ALA A 870 -13.08 34.30 27.86
CA ALA A 870 -14.03 33.30 27.39
C ALA A 870 -14.08 33.30 25.85
N PRO A 871 -13.98 32.13 25.18
CA PRO A 871 -14.17 32.02 23.75
C PRO A 871 -15.65 32.24 23.37
N PRO A 872 -15.94 32.59 22.10
CA PRO A 872 -17.32 32.62 21.62
C PRO A 872 -17.94 31.21 21.70
N PRO A 873 -19.26 31.08 21.95
CA PRO A 873 -19.93 29.77 22.04
C PRO A 873 -19.86 28.99 20.73
N VAL A 874 -19.84 29.71 19.60
CA VAL A 874 -19.71 29.14 18.26
C VAL A 874 -18.71 29.98 17.47
N LEU A 875 -17.74 29.31 16.85
CA LEU A 875 -16.77 29.92 15.94
C LEU A 875 -16.85 29.23 14.57
N LEU A 876 -16.85 30.02 13.51
CA LEU A 876 -17.05 29.55 12.14
C LEU A 876 -15.78 29.72 11.30
N ASN A 877 -15.45 28.72 10.51
CA ASN A 877 -14.41 28.79 9.49
C ASN A 877 -14.79 27.86 8.33
N GLY A 878 -14.21 28.01 7.14
CA GLY A 878 -14.52 27.11 6.04
C GLY A 878 -13.40 27.04 5.02
N TYR A 879 -13.12 25.82 4.56
CA TYR A 879 -12.19 25.58 3.47
C TYR A 879 -12.88 25.84 2.13
N ARG A 880 -12.10 26.38 1.18
CA ARG A 880 -12.51 26.69 -0.20
C ARG A 880 -11.37 26.35 -1.13
N ARG A 881 -11.72 25.82 -2.29
CA ARG A 881 -10.75 25.50 -3.33
C ARG A 881 -10.38 26.71 -4.18
#